data_AF-A0A511J7A7-F1
#
_entry.id   AF-A0A511J7A7-F1
#
_cell.length_a   1.000
_cell.length_b   1.000
_cell.length_c   1.000
_cell.angle_alpha   90.00
_cell.angle_beta   90.00
_cell.angle_gamma   90.00
#
_symmetry.space_group_name_H-M   'P 1'
#
loop_
_entity.id
_entity.type
_entity.pdbx_description
1 polymer ?
#
loop_
_entity_poly.entity_id
_entity_poly.type
_entity_poly.pdbx_seq_one_letter_code
_entity_poly.pdbx_strand_id
1 'polypeptide(L)'
;MTVSTKLAAAIDVFTALGWRDATLADAETRPLGTPEQQRVARDGLASGDWGEYGPGPDGAYGWVPWVDVDRHVLAVFAIRVGVDARRAESVLPGSQDLDDETATRILAARGPAFAQQFVAAACRAGRRPWEHDSTVNSGPAVRLVDVHDLPVPAELEYLKDWSAYALAVLTGESHVFPSARGLCAPEVVLRRLPEHVRAGVGSGVPATGPFGSVVAVAVDRGLVAREEALDLVLVALDAAPRPGDRKIWTEVLTGPLAVTDDELAARGDALVTVLAHGDAPVVEALAPRLIATVPDDVLGDVLAVTLPVRTRKAQRSVLDAAARHARPSSDVTEAVAPLVVPLVSNPDRALARAAQGLVEAWGLTDGPGSGGHGAGAFDAGASGTVASGTNGSDEPAVVGLWRATPPVWDVPRFVLEEPTARALTEAAATLVGRPDDAFDVETERFLALANAVARTDRESARTALAGVRPTWVGGLRTVAEWVSGKPNPLLDRLRPTGRGGAQHLVWAPLDAREGAVFQRLGEVPALLSTPTWVDLRIDPADLVGRLREYAEQDARVIEADLYLALTRCDPALATPEVLAALAALDVPVVLQSGAPASFTAGPVAAQYLTDPIVEPPLQVSDGWRYWEPAPLVLPGSLAAFPPRLGGDDGTDSPDLATFPTWGDSTMAAEGASESAGAGLVLRQLARRAAPLTPGLAVNLLGAQRRFHAVAAPDGTTAVLEAWERGLLRPGVAEVRLLDWTQHPTNLAALARACGELAAEGLLSVVWPLLDDLVRASLEGSRLAAGTAECVETMVTLVPEVLAAVTAGSAPSGTTDVPGARALAARPGSSRAVTAARALVGLLPEATAPGTGPVAPAGPVRAVTPFDDIWPADAGTLPAVDDGATITAQWLDAATRSKLLAVDITLPPGSAGPRPAAVRSSPAADGPYRVVKSSFYDLEAEGQCAAASPAAVAAGTTAPNVWLHWDADEGRLVVAPQRNWRGGTDGPLERGTIPPLTTPPLTTSMVAVVLASLCHDDAPTYYVRSIVDEGLIGSASVTAAMRALLPHPDVSPARMVKTLELAPTTLPVLWPVLVESVRHAAGVEGAPPRWLNRVLDVALVLAPTLREAAARGLIPAGSAAWPGLAALTTRRGSATVPTKARALAEAVLSG
;
A
#
# COMPACT_ATOMS: atom_id res chain seq x y z
N MET A 1 30.88 -16.22 -23.54
CA MET A 1 30.43 -17.24 -24.52
C MET A 1 30.87 -16.85 -25.93
N THR A 2 30.87 -17.76 -26.91
CA THR A 2 31.38 -17.53 -28.28
C THR A 2 30.30 -17.11 -29.27
N VAL A 3 30.58 -16.11 -30.11
CA VAL A 3 29.75 -15.67 -31.25
C VAL A 3 29.34 -16.87 -32.10
N SER A 4 28.03 -17.07 -32.33
CA SER A 4 27.56 -18.17 -33.18
C SER A 4 28.01 -17.96 -34.64
N THR A 5 28.21 -19.05 -35.39
CA THR A 5 28.59 -18.97 -36.81
C THR A 5 27.58 -18.18 -37.65
N LYS A 6 26.28 -18.24 -37.29
CA LYS A 6 25.23 -17.46 -37.94
C LYS A 6 25.31 -15.97 -37.59
N LEU A 7 25.59 -15.64 -36.32
CA LEU A 7 25.77 -14.25 -35.89
C LEU A 7 27.02 -13.64 -36.55
N ALA A 8 28.14 -14.37 -36.60
CA ALA A 8 29.36 -13.92 -37.28
C ALA A 8 29.10 -13.60 -38.76
N ALA A 9 28.40 -14.49 -39.48
CA ALA A 9 28.03 -14.25 -40.88
C ALA A 9 27.11 -13.02 -41.06
N ALA A 10 26.22 -12.74 -40.11
CA ALA A 10 25.41 -11.52 -40.12
C ALA A 10 26.24 -10.26 -39.88
N ILE A 11 27.24 -10.32 -38.99
CA ILE A 11 28.18 -9.21 -38.76
C ILE A 11 29.07 -8.95 -39.98
N ASP A 12 29.46 -9.99 -40.71
CA ASP A 12 30.21 -9.84 -41.96
C ASP A 12 29.38 -9.11 -43.02
N VAL A 13 28.09 -9.46 -43.15
CA VAL A 13 27.16 -8.74 -44.03
C VAL A 13 26.97 -7.29 -43.58
N PHE A 14 26.73 -7.06 -42.29
CA PHE A 14 26.60 -5.72 -41.70
C PHE A 14 27.84 -4.84 -42.00
N THR A 15 29.04 -5.41 -41.81
CA THR A 15 30.30 -4.72 -42.08
C THR A 15 30.50 -4.45 -43.57
N ALA A 16 30.26 -5.44 -44.43
CA ALA A 16 30.43 -5.30 -45.88
C ALA A 16 29.48 -4.25 -46.50
N LEU A 17 28.34 -4.02 -45.87
CA LEU A 17 27.37 -2.99 -46.27
C LEU A 17 27.67 -1.60 -45.67
N GLY A 18 28.78 -1.46 -44.93
CA GLY A 18 29.23 -0.19 -44.37
C GLY A 18 28.43 0.29 -43.16
N TRP A 19 27.81 -0.62 -42.41
CA TRP A 19 27.07 -0.28 -41.20
C TRP A 19 27.93 -0.21 -39.93
N ARG A 20 29.15 -0.77 -39.95
CA ARG A 20 30.06 -0.75 -38.79
C ARG A 20 30.39 0.66 -38.31
N ASP A 21 30.60 1.57 -39.25
CA ASP A 21 30.94 2.98 -38.95
C ASP A 21 29.71 3.90 -39.04
N ALA A 22 28.50 3.34 -39.14
CA ALA A 22 27.27 4.12 -39.24
C ALA A 22 26.78 4.54 -37.86
N THR A 23 26.14 5.71 -37.78
CA THR A 23 25.42 6.15 -36.58
C THR A 23 23.93 5.80 -36.67
N LEU A 24 23.20 5.91 -35.55
CA LEU A 24 21.74 5.76 -35.56
C LEU A 24 21.05 6.76 -36.49
N ALA A 25 21.61 7.97 -36.66
CA ALA A 25 21.11 8.97 -37.60
C ALA A 25 21.27 8.55 -39.07
N ASP A 26 22.32 7.79 -39.40
CA ASP A 26 22.52 7.28 -40.76
C ASP A 26 21.63 6.06 -41.06
N ALA A 27 21.15 5.37 -40.03
CA ALA A 27 20.63 4.02 -40.09
C ALA A 27 19.39 3.87 -40.99
N GLU A 28 18.59 4.91 -41.20
CA GLU A 28 17.41 4.86 -42.09
C GLU A 28 17.78 4.76 -43.58
N THR A 29 18.92 5.34 -43.99
CA THR A 29 19.29 5.51 -45.41
C THR A 29 20.31 4.49 -45.91
N ARG A 30 20.94 3.73 -45.00
CA ARG A 30 21.97 2.73 -45.34
C ARG A 30 21.41 1.57 -46.17
N PRO A 31 22.22 0.98 -47.09
CA PRO A 31 21.80 -0.13 -47.93
C PRO A 31 21.65 -1.44 -47.13
N LEU A 32 20.65 -2.25 -47.49
CA LEU A 32 20.43 -3.57 -46.87
C LEU A 32 21.08 -4.73 -47.65
N GLY A 33 21.73 -4.44 -48.77
CA GLY A 33 22.37 -5.44 -49.62
C GLY A 33 21.40 -6.23 -50.48
N THR A 34 21.93 -7.27 -51.14
CA THR A 34 21.16 -8.18 -52.00
C THR A 34 20.20 -9.05 -51.20
N PRO A 35 19.16 -9.66 -51.82
CA PRO A 35 18.23 -10.55 -51.12
C PRO A 35 18.91 -11.69 -50.35
N GLU A 36 20.03 -12.21 -50.88
CA GLU A 36 20.80 -13.26 -50.22
C GLU A 36 21.53 -12.74 -48.98
N GLN A 37 22.12 -11.56 -49.05
CA GLN A 37 22.75 -10.90 -47.90
C GLN A 37 21.72 -10.59 -46.80
N GLN A 38 20.53 -10.10 -47.18
CA GLN A 38 19.44 -9.85 -46.24
C GLN A 38 18.97 -11.14 -45.55
N ARG A 39 18.88 -12.25 -46.30
CA ARG A 39 18.53 -13.57 -45.74
C ARG A 39 19.56 -14.03 -44.72
N VAL A 40 20.84 -13.97 -45.05
CA VAL A 40 21.95 -14.34 -44.14
C VAL A 40 21.95 -13.45 -42.89
N ALA A 41 21.82 -12.13 -43.05
CA ALA A 41 21.75 -11.19 -41.93
C ALA A 41 20.55 -11.49 -41.02
N ARG A 42 19.35 -11.64 -41.59
CA ARG A 42 18.13 -11.94 -40.83
C ARG A 42 18.26 -13.26 -40.07
N ASP A 43 18.74 -14.32 -40.71
CA ASP A 43 18.86 -15.64 -40.08
C ASP A 43 19.85 -15.63 -38.89
N GLY A 44 20.89 -14.79 -38.96
CA GLY A 44 21.85 -14.59 -37.86
C GLY A 44 21.39 -13.63 -36.76
N LEU A 45 20.45 -12.72 -37.05
CA LEU A 45 19.97 -11.69 -36.11
C LEU A 45 18.58 -11.98 -35.53
N ALA A 46 17.84 -12.93 -36.09
CA ALA A 46 16.48 -13.28 -35.68
C ALA A 46 16.40 -13.90 -34.26
N SER A 47 17.49 -14.44 -33.73
CA SER A 47 17.52 -15.08 -32.41
C SER A 47 18.92 -15.01 -31.79
N GLY A 48 19.03 -15.36 -30.50
CA GLY A 48 20.28 -15.32 -29.74
C GLY A 48 20.64 -13.94 -29.19
N ASP A 49 21.62 -13.90 -28.28
CA ASP A 49 22.12 -12.66 -27.69
C ASP A 49 23.32 -12.12 -28.46
N TRP A 50 23.53 -10.80 -28.41
CA TRP A 50 24.62 -10.08 -29.10
C TRP A 50 25.76 -9.65 -28.17
N GLY A 51 25.64 -10.02 -26.90
CA GLY A 51 26.49 -9.54 -25.85
C GLY A 51 25.97 -9.98 -24.50
N GLU A 52 26.78 -9.64 -23.51
CA GLU A 52 26.49 -9.82 -22.12
C GLU A 52 26.55 -8.47 -21.36
N TYR A 53 26.35 -8.44 -20.06
CA TYR A 53 26.56 -7.35 -19.13
C TYR A 53 27.40 -8.02 -18.06
N GLY A 54 28.46 -7.34 -17.68
CA GLY A 54 29.42 -7.80 -16.71
C GLY A 54 30.23 -6.61 -16.22
N PRO A 55 31.26 -6.85 -15.41
CA PRO A 55 32.25 -5.82 -15.13
C PRO A 55 32.94 -5.43 -16.44
N GLY A 56 32.84 -4.14 -16.79
CA GLY A 56 33.65 -3.54 -17.84
C GLY A 56 35.14 -3.51 -17.45
N PRO A 57 36.04 -3.20 -18.39
CA PRO A 57 37.49 -3.14 -18.15
C PRO A 57 37.88 -2.19 -16.99
N ASP A 58 37.00 -1.26 -16.65
CA ASP A 58 37.21 -0.20 -15.66
C ASP A 58 36.63 -0.57 -14.28
N GLY A 59 36.06 -1.77 -14.12
CA GLY A 59 35.38 -2.22 -12.90
C GLY A 59 33.93 -1.75 -12.76
N ALA A 60 33.44 -0.88 -13.65
CA ALA A 60 32.04 -0.47 -13.74
C ALA A 60 31.17 -1.57 -14.37
N TYR A 61 30.00 -1.84 -13.79
CA TYR A 61 29.11 -2.91 -14.25
C TYR A 61 28.22 -2.44 -15.42
N GLY A 62 28.36 -3.01 -16.61
CA GLY A 62 27.70 -2.53 -17.84
C GLY A 62 27.58 -3.59 -18.95
N TRP A 63 26.97 -3.27 -20.09
CA TRP A 63 26.84 -4.17 -21.25
C TRP A 63 28.21 -4.39 -21.92
N VAL A 64 28.64 -5.64 -22.00
CA VAL A 64 29.83 -6.16 -22.69
C VAL A 64 29.40 -6.82 -24.01
N PRO A 65 29.60 -6.18 -25.16
CA PRO A 65 29.18 -6.75 -26.45
C PRO A 65 30.03 -7.99 -26.82
N TRP A 66 29.41 -9.01 -27.42
CA TRP A 66 30.14 -10.18 -27.98
C TRP A 66 30.67 -9.92 -29.39
N VAL A 67 30.20 -8.84 -30.01
CA VAL A 67 30.54 -8.42 -31.37
C VAL A 67 31.13 -7.02 -31.31
N ASP A 68 32.16 -6.76 -32.12
CA ASP A 68 32.83 -5.47 -32.20
C ASP A 68 32.07 -4.50 -33.13
N VAL A 69 30.79 -4.28 -32.82
CA VAL A 69 29.91 -3.34 -33.52
C VAL A 69 28.92 -2.71 -32.53
N ASP A 70 28.46 -1.49 -32.84
CA ASP A 70 27.44 -0.82 -32.04
C ASP A 70 26.13 -1.61 -32.01
N ARG A 71 25.65 -1.93 -30.81
CA ARG A 71 24.44 -2.73 -30.59
C ARG A 71 23.18 -2.04 -31.12
N HIS A 72 23.05 -0.74 -30.92
CA HIS A 72 21.86 0.01 -31.28
C HIS A 72 21.76 0.13 -32.80
N VAL A 73 22.87 0.38 -33.48
CA VAL A 73 22.96 0.38 -34.94
C VAL A 73 22.68 -1.02 -35.50
N LEU A 74 23.21 -2.07 -34.86
CA LEU A 74 22.91 -3.46 -35.21
C LEU A 74 21.42 -3.81 -35.02
N ALA A 75 20.76 -3.25 -34.00
CA ALA A 75 19.33 -3.42 -33.77
C ALA A 75 18.50 -2.82 -34.91
N VAL A 76 18.80 -1.59 -35.31
CA VAL A 76 18.13 -0.94 -36.44
C VAL A 76 18.36 -1.73 -37.73
N PHE A 77 19.59 -2.19 -37.98
CA PHE A 77 19.87 -3.06 -39.12
C PHE A 77 19.04 -4.34 -39.09
N ALA A 78 18.99 -5.05 -37.96
CA ALA A 78 18.20 -6.27 -37.77
C ALA A 78 16.72 -6.03 -38.10
N ILE A 79 16.16 -4.92 -37.59
CA ILE A 79 14.79 -4.52 -37.89
C ILE A 79 14.62 -4.26 -39.39
N ARG A 80 15.53 -3.53 -40.03
CA ARG A 80 15.39 -3.21 -41.46
C ARG A 80 15.59 -4.42 -42.38
N VAL A 81 16.44 -5.40 -42.05
CA VAL A 81 16.65 -6.63 -42.85
C VAL A 81 15.55 -7.68 -42.67
N GLY A 82 14.62 -7.48 -41.74
CA GLY A 82 13.39 -8.25 -41.72
C GLY A 82 13.21 -9.24 -40.56
N VAL A 83 13.82 -9.04 -39.39
CA VAL A 83 13.49 -9.86 -38.20
C VAL A 83 12.01 -9.70 -37.82
N ASP A 84 11.45 -10.67 -37.10
CA ASP A 84 10.04 -10.62 -36.67
C ASP A 84 9.78 -9.54 -35.62
N ALA A 85 8.51 -9.25 -35.39
CA ALA A 85 8.08 -8.15 -34.53
C ALA A 85 8.44 -8.34 -33.04
N ARG A 86 8.47 -9.59 -32.54
CA ARG A 86 8.89 -9.87 -31.16
C ARG A 86 10.39 -9.66 -31.01
N ARG A 87 11.16 -10.09 -32.00
CA ARG A 87 12.60 -9.85 -32.01
C ARG A 87 12.89 -8.36 -32.10
N ALA A 88 12.23 -7.64 -32.99
CA ALA A 88 12.35 -6.19 -33.14
C ALA A 88 12.07 -5.47 -31.82
N GLU A 89 10.96 -5.79 -31.14
CA GLU A 89 10.61 -5.24 -29.83
C GLU A 89 11.69 -5.53 -28.78
N SER A 90 12.27 -6.73 -28.80
CA SER A 90 13.27 -7.14 -27.80
C SER A 90 14.65 -6.50 -27.97
N VAL A 91 14.98 -6.00 -29.18
CA VAL A 91 16.28 -5.43 -29.51
C VAL A 91 16.24 -3.93 -29.77
N LEU A 92 15.04 -3.34 -29.94
CA LEU A 92 14.86 -1.92 -30.18
C LEU A 92 15.60 -1.13 -29.09
N PRO A 93 16.45 -0.15 -29.45
CA PRO A 93 17.09 0.71 -28.47
C PRO A 93 16.05 1.46 -27.62
N GLY A 94 16.40 1.75 -26.38
CA GLY A 94 15.51 2.54 -25.51
C GLY A 94 15.41 3.99 -25.99
N SER A 95 14.40 4.70 -25.52
CA SER A 95 14.12 6.10 -25.88
C SER A 95 15.26 7.09 -25.60
N GLN A 96 16.22 6.73 -24.75
CA GLN A 96 17.42 7.53 -24.46
C GLN A 96 18.46 7.47 -25.58
N ASP A 97 18.47 6.37 -26.35
CA ASP A 97 19.45 6.09 -27.41
C ASP A 97 18.86 6.29 -28.81
N LEU A 98 17.57 5.95 -28.98
CA LEU A 98 16.82 6.15 -30.22
C LEU A 98 15.47 6.78 -29.87
N ASP A 99 15.23 8.00 -30.35
CA ASP A 99 13.98 8.70 -30.09
C ASP A 99 12.79 7.96 -30.72
N ASP A 100 11.62 8.11 -30.09
CA ASP A 100 10.41 7.38 -30.47
C ASP A 100 9.93 7.71 -31.88
N GLU A 101 10.24 8.91 -32.41
CA GLU A 101 9.85 9.32 -33.77
C GLU A 101 10.67 8.55 -34.82
N THR A 102 11.98 8.51 -34.63
CA THR A 102 12.91 7.74 -35.47
C THR A 102 12.63 6.24 -35.37
N ALA A 103 12.41 5.71 -34.16
CA ALA A 103 11.99 4.33 -33.96
C ALA A 103 10.69 4.01 -34.73
N THR A 104 9.70 4.92 -34.67
CA THR A 104 8.45 4.77 -35.42
C THR A 104 8.69 4.69 -36.92
N ARG A 105 9.50 5.59 -37.51
CA ARG A 105 9.78 5.57 -38.96
C ARG A 105 10.42 4.27 -39.41
N ILE A 106 11.38 3.75 -38.64
CA ILE A 106 12.05 2.47 -38.91
C ILE A 106 11.06 1.30 -38.88
N LEU A 107 10.19 1.26 -37.86
CA LEU A 107 9.20 0.20 -37.70
C LEU A 107 8.09 0.29 -38.76
N ALA A 108 7.64 1.51 -39.09
CA ALA A 108 6.58 1.74 -40.07
C ALA A 108 6.98 1.31 -41.49
N ALA A 109 8.27 1.42 -41.84
CA ALA A 109 8.79 0.95 -43.12
C ALA A 109 8.59 -0.57 -43.35
N ARG A 110 8.34 -1.35 -42.30
CA ARG A 110 8.05 -2.79 -42.36
C ARG A 110 6.60 -3.11 -42.73
N GLY A 111 5.74 -2.10 -42.78
CA GLY A 111 4.35 -2.20 -43.22
C GLY A 111 3.34 -2.55 -42.11
N PRO A 112 2.04 -2.44 -42.42
CA PRO A 112 0.96 -2.47 -41.43
C PRO A 112 0.84 -3.80 -40.68
N ALA A 113 1.05 -4.93 -41.36
CA ALA A 113 0.98 -6.26 -40.73
C ALA A 113 2.08 -6.45 -39.67
N PHE A 114 3.28 -5.93 -39.93
CA PHE A 114 4.38 -5.96 -38.95
C PHE A 114 4.10 -5.01 -37.79
N ALA A 115 3.62 -3.79 -38.09
CA ALA A 115 3.27 -2.80 -37.08
C ALA A 115 2.23 -3.35 -36.09
N GLN A 116 1.18 -4.02 -36.57
CA GLN A 116 0.18 -4.67 -35.71
C GLN A 116 0.80 -5.73 -34.80
N GLN A 117 1.68 -6.59 -35.34
CA GLN A 117 2.37 -7.61 -34.55
C GLN A 117 3.34 -7.00 -33.53
N PHE A 118 3.96 -5.87 -33.87
CA PHE A 118 4.85 -5.13 -32.98
C PHE A 118 4.08 -4.51 -31.81
N VAL A 119 2.95 -3.84 -32.08
CA VAL A 119 2.08 -3.28 -31.05
C VAL A 119 1.65 -4.37 -30.05
N ALA A 120 1.22 -5.54 -30.53
CA ALA A 120 0.88 -6.68 -29.68
C ALA A 120 2.07 -7.30 -28.92
N ALA A 121 3.31 -7.08 -29.40
CA ALA A 121 4.52 -7.50 -28.70
C ALA A 121 4.95 -6.51 -27.62
N ALA A 122 4.82 -5.21 -27.91
CA ALA A 122 5.25 -4.10 -27.07
C ALA A 122 4.29 -3.83 -25.90
N CYS A 123 2.98 -3.80 -26.16
CA CYS A 123 1.98 -3.45 -25.16
C CYS A 123 1.57 -4.69 -24.35
N ARG A 124 2.35 -5.01 -23.30
CA ARG A 124 2.12 -6.13 -22.39
C ARG A 124 2.39 -5.73 -20.94
N ALA A 125 1.68 -6.32 -19.99
CA ALA A 125 1.82 -6.04 -18.56
C ALA A 125 3.27 -6.21 -18.07
N GLY A 126 3.97 -7.28 -18.47
CA GLY A 126 5.38 -7.51 -18.10
C GLY A 126 6.40 -6.54 -18.74
N ARG A 127 5.94 -5.58 -19.55
CA ARG A 127 6.72 -4.46 -20.09
C ARG A 127 6.37 -3.12 -19.44
N ARG A 128 5.51 -3.13 -18.41
CA ARG A 128 5.05 -1.97 -17.66
C ARG A 128 5.68 -1.99 -16.25
N PRO A 129 6.34 -0.91 -15.80
CA PRO A 129 6.93 -0.85 -14.46
C PRO A 129 5.90 -0.86 -13.32
N TRP A 130 4.78 -0.16 -13.50
CA TRP A 130 3.70 -0.02 -12.51
C TRP A 130 2.33 -0.02 -13.20
N GLU A 131 1.24 -0.32 -12.48
CA GLU A 131 -0.11 -0.53 -13.03
C GLU A 131 -0.60 0.60 -13.97
N HIS A 132 -0.19 1.85 -13.71
CA HIS A 132 -0.61 3.02 -14.48
C HIS A 132 0.48 3.61 -15.39
N ASP A 133 1.75 3.24 -15.24
CA ASP A 133 2.90 3.75 -16.02
C ASP A 133 2.87 3.29 -17.47
N SER A 134 3.45 4.00 -18.43
CA SER A 134 3.52 3.52 -19.82
C SER A 134 4.50 2.33 -20.03
N THR A 135 4.21 1.42 -20.97
CA THR A 135 5.15 0.33 -21.33
C THR A 135 6.45 0.86 -21.95
N VAL A 136 7.53 0.07 -21.94
CA VAL A 136 8.87 0.48 -22.44
C VAL A 136 8.83 1.07 -23.86
N ASN A 137 8.05 0.46 -24.77
CA ASN A 137 7.97 0.84 -26.19
C ASN A 137 6.62 1.49 -26.54
N SER A 138 5.98 2.14 -25.56
CA SER A 138 4.64 2.73 -25.70
C SER A 138 4.54 3.81 -26.78
N GLY A 139 5.56 4.66 -26.92
CA GLY A 139 5.53 5.78 -27.86
C GLY A 139 5.55 5.36 -29.34
N PRO A 140 6.44 4.45 -29.76
CA PRO A 140 6.38 3.90 -31.11
C PRO A 140 5.11 3.09 -31.36
N ALA A 141 4.61 2.36 -30.35
CA ALA A 141 3.38 1.58 -30.49
C ALA A 141 2.15 2.48 -30.79
N VAL A 142 1.97 3.57 -30.02
CA VAL A 142 0.87 4.53 -30.24
C VAL A 142 0.97 5.19 -31.61
N ARG A 143 2.17 5.62 -32.03
CA ARG A 143 2.39 6.25 -33.34
C ARG A 143 2.14 5.29 -34.50
N LEU A 144 2.55 4.02 -34.38
CA LEU A 144 2.35 3.00 -35.42
C LEU A 144 0.88 2.73 -35.70
N VAL A 145 0.04 2.75 -34.67
CA VAL A 145 -1.41 2.57 -34.83
C VAL A 145 -2.02 3.70 -35.65
N ASP A 146 -1.55 4.93 -35.49
CA ASP A 146 -1.99 6.07 -36.30
C ASP A 146 -1.37 6.10 -37.71
N VAL A 147 -0.05 5.95 -37.82
CA VAL A 147 0.72 6.02 -39.08
C VAL A 147 0.22 5.03 -40.13
N HIS A 148 -0.17 3.83 -39.71
CA HIS A 148 -0.71 2.80 -40.61
C HIS A 148 -2.24 2.74 -40.65
N ASP A 149 -2.93 3.66 -39.97
CA ASP A 149 -4.37 3.66 -39.78
C ASP A 149 -4.90 2.27 -39.36
N LEU A 150 -4.18 1.63 -38.43
CA LEU A 150 -4.56 0.31 -37.92
C LEU A 150 -5.87 0.42 -37.14
N PRO A 151 -6.72 -0.63 -37.11
CA PRO A 151 -7.84 -0.69 -36.20
C PRO A 151 -7.37 -0.44 -34.77
N VAL A 152 -8.13 0.36 -34.00
CA VAL A 152 -7.81 0.64 -32.59
C VAL A 152 -7.71 -0.68 -31.83
N PRO A 153 -6.53 -1.04 -31.27
CA PRO A 153 -6.37 -2.23 -30.47
C PRO A 153 -7.29 -2.21 -29.24
N ALA A 154 -8.02 -3.30 -29.00
CA ALA A 154 -8.87 -3.47 -27.83
C ALA A 154 -8.08 -3.99 -26.61
N GLU A 155 -6.81 -4.32 -26.80
CA GLU A 155 -5.91 -4.80 -25.76
C GLU A 155 -5.72 -3.72 -24.68
N LEU A 156 -6.02 -4.10 -23.43
CA LEU A 156 -5.98 -3.23 -22.26
C LEU A 156 -4.67 -2.43 -22.13
N GLU A 157 -3.53 -3.09 -22.38
CA GLU A 157 -2.21 -2.50 -22.22
C GLU A 157 -1.90 -1.43 -23.26
N TYR A 158 -2.39 -1.59 -24.49
CA TYR A 158 -2.28 -0.54 -25.51
C TYR A 158 -3.15 0.66 -25.12
N LEU A 159 -4.38 0.42 -24.66
CA LEU A 159 -5.30 1.49 -24.29
C LEU A 159 -4.80 2.28 -23.09
N LYS A 160 -4.14 1.63 -22.11
CA LYS A 160 -3.42 2.30 -21.01
C LYS A 160 -2.29 3.19 -21.54
N ASP A 161 -1.47 2.68 -22.45
CA ASP A 161 -0.36 3.44 -23.06
C ASP A 161 -0.89 4.65 -23.85
N TRP A 162 -1.89 4.45 -24.70
CA TRP A 162 -2.55 5.52 -25.44
C TRP A 162 -3.13 6.58 -24.48
N SER A 163 -3.76 6.16 -23.39
CA SER A 163 -4.36 7.08 -22.40
C SER A 163 -3.31 7.97 -21.75
N ALA A 164 -2.11 7.45 -21.48
CA ALA A 164 -1.02 8.26 -20.93
C ALA A 164 -0.58 9.37 -21.90
N TYR A 165 -0.39 9.05 -23.18
CA TYR A 165 -0.06 10.06 -24.21
C TYR A 165 -1.23 11.02 -24.46
N ALA A 166 -2.47 10.52 -24.46
CA ALA A 166 -3.66 11.34 -24.65
C ALA A 166 -3.81 12.35 -23.53
N LEU A 167 -3.66 11.93 -22.27
CA LEU A 167 -3.72 12.81 -21.12
C LEU A 167 -2.64 13.89 -21.23
N ALA A 168 -1.41 13.51 -21.53
CA ALA A 168 -0.30 14.43 -21.64
C ALA A 168 -0.48 15.48 -22.75
N VAL A 169 -1.00 15.08 -23.91
CA VAL A 169 -1.33 15.99 -25.01
C VAL A 169 -2.49 16.93 -24.61
N LEU A 170 -3.47 16.41 -23.87
CA LEU A 170 -4.62 17.18 -23.44
C LEU A 170 -4.24 18.17 -22.33
N THR A 171 -3.63 17.74 -21.23
CA THR A 171 -3.46 18.56 -20.02
C THR A 171 -2.04 19.12 -19.85
N GLY A 172 -1.06 18.59 -20.57
CA GLY A 172 0.36 18.86 -20.31
C GLY A 172 0.92 18.07 -19.12
N GLU A 173 0.12 17.25 -18.45
CA GLU A 173 0.56 16.42 -17.32
C GLU A 173 1.27 15.15 -17.84
N SER A 174 2.53 14.96 -17.46
CA SER A 174 3.37 13.84 -17.93
C SER A 174 3.84 12.89 -16.83
N HIS A 175 3.20 12.91 -15.66
CA HIS A 175 3.62 12.15 -14.47
C HIS A 175 3.58 10.62 -14.62
N VAL A 176 3.03 10.11 -15.73
CA VAL A 176 2.74 8.68 -15.98
C VAL A 176 3.56 8.09 -17.16
N PHE A 177 4.40 8.90 -17.79
CA PHE A 177 5.39 8.44 -18.77
C PHE A 177 6.69 9.25 -18.66
N PRO A 178 7.86 8.66 -18.99
CA PRO A 178 9.11 9.41 -18.90
C PRO A 178 9.13 10.57 -19.91
N SER A 179 9.23 11.82 -19.44
CA SER A 179 9.26 13.02 -20.28
C SER A 179 10.32 12.98 -21.38
N ALA A 180 11.43 12.27 -21.14
CA ALA A 180 12.52 12.03 -22.08
C ALA A 180 12.10 11.30 -23.37
N ARG A 181 10.91 10.67 -23.44
CA ARG A 181 10.40 10.00 -24.66
C ARG A 181 9.86 10.97 -25.71
N GLY A 182 9.56 12.20 -25.31
CA GLY A 182 8.87 13.17 -26.15
C GLY A 182 7.37 12.88 -26.32
N LEU A 183 6.58 13.94 -26.46
CA LEU A 183 5.14 13.81 -26.69
C LEU A 183 4.84 13.33 -28.12
N CYS A 184 3.72 12.63 -28.29
CA CYS A 184 3.12 12.47 -29.61
C CYS A 184 2.66 13.84 -30.12
N ALA A 185 2.76 14.07 -31.43
CA ALA A 185 2.06 15.20 -32.05
C ALA A 185 0.55 15.09 -31.72
N PRO A 186 -0.14 16.19 -31.38
CA PRO A 186 -1.54 16.12 -30.95
C PRO A 186 -2.45 15.36 -31.92
N GLU A 187 -2.20 15.51 -33.22
CA GLU A 187 -2.97 14.88 -34.29
C GLU A 187 -2.93 13.34 -34.20
N VAL A 188 -1.79 12.76 -33.80
CA VAL A 188 -1.59 11.30 -33.68
C VAL A 188 -2.54 10.69 -32.66
N VAL A 189 -2.78 11.41 -31.55
CA VAL A 189 -3.53 10.88 -30.41
C VAL A 189 -4.99 11.35 -30.42
N LEU A 190 -5.23 12.57 -30.90
CA LEU A 190 -6.56 13.20 -30.87
C LEU A 190 -7.43 12.84 -32.08
N ARG A 191 -6.85 12.53 -33.26
CA ARG A 191 -7.61 12.29 -34.51
C ARG A 191 -8.69 11.21 -34.36
N ARG A 192 -8.38 10.12 -33.66
CA ARG A 192 -9.29 8.98 -33.41
C ARG A 192 -9.61 8.82 -31.93
N LEU A 193 -9.59 9.91 -31.17
CA LEU A 193 -9.86 9.86 -29.74
C LEU A 193 -11.23 9.23 -29.40
N PRO A 194 -12.34 9.56 -30.09
CA PRO A 194 -13.63 8.92 -29.79
C PRO A 194 -13.60 7.39 -29.95
N GLU A 195 -12.87 6.86 -30.95
CA GLU A 195 -12.72 5.42 -31.16
C GLU A 195 -11.94 4.75 -30.01
N HIS A 196 -10.88 5.40 -29.53
CA HIS A 196 -10.10 4.92 -28.39
C HIS A 196 -10.86 4.99 -27.07
N VAL A 197 -11.70 6.01 -26.87
CA VAL A 197 -12.58 6.08 -25.70
C VAL A 197 -13.59 4.94 -25.70
N ARG A 198 -14.23 4.65 -26.85
CA ARG A 198 -15.15 3.49 -26.97
C ARG A 198 -14.43 2.18 -26.70
N ALA A 199 -13.25 1.97 -27.28
CA ALA A 199 -12.44 0.77 -27.04
C ALA A 199 -12.00 0.66 -25.58
N GLY A 200 -11.59 1.77 -24.96
CA GLY A 200 -11.20 1.83 -23.55
C GLY A 200 -12.32 1.45 -22.58
N VAL A 201 -13.53 1.96 -22.82
CA VAL A 201 -14.72 1.56 -22.05
C VAL A 201 -15.07 0.09 -22.29
N GLY A 202 -15.11 -0.35 -23.55
CA GLY A 202 -15.44 -1.73 -23.91
C GLY A 202 -14.45 -2.76 -23.34
N SER A 203 -13.19 -2.38 -23.15
CA SER A 203 -12.14 -3.23 -22.58
C SER A 203 -11.94 -3.05 -21.07
N GLY A 204 -12.71 -2.19 -20.41
CA GLY A 204 -12.65 -1.97 -18.96
C GLY A 204 -11.35 -1.33 -18.47
N VAL A 205 -10.82 -0.33 -19.19
CA VAL A 205 -9.63 0.40 -18.75
C VAL A 205 -9.90 1.10 -17.41
N PRO A 206 -9.06 0.92 -16.37
CA PRO A 206 -9.27 1.55 -15.06
C PRO A 206 -9.33 3.08 -15.12
N ALA A 207 -10.33 3.66 -14.46
CA ALA A 207 -10.55 5.10 -14.39
C ALA A 207 -9.58 5.81 -13.43
N THR A 208 -9.04 5.05 -12.47
CA THR A 208 -8.01 5.49 -11.51
C THR A 208 -6.67 5.84 -12.17
N GLY A 209 -6.43 5.33 -13.38
CA GLY A 209 -5.30 5.74 -14.21
C GLY A 209 -5.61 6.91 -15.15
N PRO A 210 -4.75 7.21 -16.14
CA PRO A 210 -4.92 8.35 -17.05
C PRO A 210 -6.25 8.39 -17.80
N PHE A 211 -6.85 7.23 -18.04
CA PHE A 211 -8.04 7.08 -18.89
C PHE A 211 -9.26 7.85 -18.38
N GLY A 212 -9.53 7.84 -17.06
CA GLY A 212 -10.67 8.58 -16.49
C GLY A 212 -10.58 10.08 -16.76
N SER A 213 -9.39 10.66 -16.59
CA SER A 213 -9.12 12.07 -16.87
C SER A 213 -9.16 12.40 -18.37
N VAL A 214 -8.72 11.49 -19.25
CA VAL A 214 -8.81 11.69 -20.71
C VAL A 214 -10.27 11.88 -21.13
N VAL A 215 -11.18 11.04 -20.64
CA VAL A 215 -12.61 11.15 -20.98
C VAL A 215 -13.18 12.49 -20.51
N ALA A 216 -12.89 12.88 -19.27
CA ALA A 216 -13.31 14.17 -18.71
C ALA A 216 -12.88 15.36 -19.58
N VAL A 217 -11.58 15.43 -19.88
CA VAL A 217 -10.99 16.56 -20.62
C VAL A 217 -11.40 16.54 -22.09
N ALA A 218 -11.58 15.37 -22.69
CA ALA A 218 -12.04 15.25 -24.06
C ALA A 218 -13.45 15.80 -24.26
N VAL A 219 -14.35 15.61 -23.28
CA VAL A 219 -15.69 16.20 -23.34
C VAL A 219 -15.64 17.71 -23.15
N ASP A 220 -14.88 18.18 -22.17
CA ASP A 220 -14.73 19.63 -21.89
C ASP A 220 -14.21 20.40 -23.13
N ARG A 221 -13.35 19.75 -23.93
CA ARG A 221 -12.83 20.29 -25.19
C ARG A 221 -13.70 20.02 -26.43
N GLY A 222 -14.85 19.37 -26.27
CA GLY A 222 -15.74 19.02 -27.37
C GLY A 222 -15.18 18.00 -28.36
N LEU A 223 -14.17 17.21 -27.95
CA LEU A 223 -13.58 16.14 -28.77
C LEU A 223 -14.41 14.85 -28.74
N VAL A 224 -15.19 14.66 -27.69
CA VAL A 224 -16.24 13.64 -27.60
C VAL A 224 -17.56 14.35 -27.31
N ALA A 225 -18.63 13.98 -28.01
CA ALA A 225 -19.94 14.55 -27.76
C ALA A 225 -20.40 14.21 -26.33
N ARG A 226 -20.95 15.18 -25.60
CA ARG A 226 -21.43 15.01 -24.21
C ARG A 226 -22.40 13.83 -24.08
N GLU A 227 -23.36 13.71 -25.00
CA GLU A 227 -24.37 12.64 -24.98
C GLU A 227 -23.74 11.25 -25.12
N GLU A 228 -22.79 11.11 -26.04
CA GLU A 228 -22.05 9.86 -26.23
C GLU A 228 -21.18 9.53 -25.01
N ALA A 229 -20.48 10.53 -24.46
CA ALA A 229 -19.65 10.32 -23.28
C ALA A 229 -20.48 9.96 -22.05
N LEU A 230 -21.70 10.51 -21.92
CA LEU A 230 -22.63 10.16 -20.86
C LEU A 230 -22.98 8.66 -20.90
N ASP A 231 -23.38 8.15 -22.07
CA ASP A 231 -23.71 6.73 -22.22
C ASP A 231 -22.48 5.84 -21.97
N LEU A 232 -21.31 6.23 -22.46
CA LEU A 232 -20.06 5.48 -22.26
C LEU A 232 -19.62 5.45 -20.78
N VAL A 233 -19.69 6.57 -20.06
CA VAL A 233 -19.32 6.65 -18.64
C VAL A 233 -20.29 5.85 -17.77
N LEU A 234 -21.57 5.83 -18.11
CA LEU A 234 -22.56 5.01 -17.39
C LEU A 234 -22.29 3.51 -17.56
N VAL A 235 -21.98 3.06 -18.77
CA VAL A 235 -21.56 1.67 -19.03
C VAL A 235 -20.29 1.35 -18.25
N ALA A 236 -19.30 2.24 -18.26
CA ALA A 236 -18.05 2.06 -17.52
C ALA A 236 -18.26 2.04 -16.00
N LEU A 237 -19.19 2.85 -15.48
CA LEU A 237 -19.54 2.93 -14.06
C LEU A 237 -20.20 1.64 -13.56
N ASP A 238 -21.12 1.06 -14.33
CA ASP A 238 -21.79 -0.20 -13.99
C ASP A 238 -20.83 -1.40 -14.07
N ALA A 239 -19.96 -1.44 -15.08
CA ALA A 239 -19.01 -2.53 -15.27
C ALA A 239 -17.77 -2.47 -14.35
N ALA A 240 -17.52 -1.35 -13.66
CA ALA A 240 -16.30 -1.13 -12.90
C ALA A 240 -16.24 -2.01 -11.62
N PRO A 241 -15.24 -2.91 -11.49
CA PRO A 241 -15.15 -3.82 -10.34
C PRO A 241 -14.61 -3.15 -9.07
N ARG A 242 -13.75 -2.12 -9.22
CA ARG A 242 -13.07 -1.47 -8.09
C ARG A 242 -13.84 -0.24 -7.59
N PRO A 243 -13.99 -0.06 -6.26
CA PRO A 243 -14.59 1.15 -5.67
C PRO A 243 -13.94 2.46 -6.14
N GLY A 244 -12.62 2.45 -6.33
CA GLY A 244 -11.87 3.61 -6.82
C GLY A 244 -12.29 4.04 -8.23
N ASP A 245 -12.49 3.09 -9.14
CA ASP A 245 -12.91 3.39 -10.52
C ASP A 245 -14.35 3.92 -10.56
N ARG A 246 -15.28 3.31 -9.79
CA ARG A 246 -16.66 3.80 -9.67
C ARG A 246 -16.74 5.21 -9.10
N LYS A 247 -15.88 5.54 -8.14
CA LYS A 247 -15.73 6.90 -7.61
C LYS A 247 -15.32 7.88 -8.72
N ILE A 248 -14.24 7.59 -9.46
CA ILE A 248 -13.78 8.48 -10.54
C ILE A 248 -14.84 8.63 -11.63
N TRP A 249 -15.49 7.55 -12.07
CA TRP A 249 -16.57 7.66 -13.05
C TRP A 249 -17.75 8.49 -12.56
N THR A 250 -18.09 8.40 -11.28
CA THR A 250 -19.11 9.27 -10.68
C THR A 250 -18.67 10.73 -10.66
N GLU A 251 -17.39 11.01 -10.43
CA GLU A 251 -16.83 12.37 -10.52
C GLU A 251 -16.87 12.91 -11.96
N VAL A 252 -16.56 12.08 -12.97
CA VAL A 252 -16.71 12.45 -14.40
C VAL A 252 -18.17 12.76 -14.74
N LEU A 253 -19.09 11.91 -14.26
CA LEU A 253 -20.53 12.03 -14.47
C LEU A 253 -21.11 13.31 -13.85
N THR A 254 -20.68 13.64 -12.62
CA THR A 254 -21.22 14.79 -11.87
C THR A 254 -20.48 16.11 -12.13
N GLY A 255 -19.21 16.05 -12.54
CA GLY A 255 -18.40 17.23 -12.87
C GLY A 255 -18.48 17.55 -14.37
N PRO A 256 -17.51 17.11 -15.19
CA PRO A 256 -17.42 17.44 -16.62
C PRO A 256 -18.68 17.21 -17.43
N LEU A 257 -19.39 16.09 -17.21
CA LEU A 257 -20.63 15.79 -17.93
C LEU A 257 -21.83 16.60 -17.40
N ALA A 258 -21.73 17.12 -16.17
CA ALA A 258 -22.79 17.82 -15.47
C ALA A 258 -24.15 17.14 -15.67
N VAL A 259 -24.22 15.83 -15.38
CA VAL A 259 -25.46 15.06 -15.57
C VAL A 259 -26.62 15.76 -14.89
N THR A 260 -27.78 15.87 -15.55
CA THR A 260 -28.98 16.49 -14.98
C THR A 260 -29.80 15.49 -14.17
N ASP A 261 -30.71 15.97 -13.33
CA ASP A 261 -31.57 15.08 -12.55
C ASP A 261 -32.54 14.29 -13.44
N ASP A 262 -33.00 14.87 -14.56
CA ASP A 262 -33.83 14.19 -15.56
C ASP A 262 -33.05 13.08 -16.28
N GLU A 263 -31.77 13.33 -16.62
CA GLU A 263 -30.88 12.34 -17.25
C GLU A 263 -30.58 11.16 -16.32
N LEU A 264 -30.47 11.42 -15.01
CA LEU A 264 -30.35 10.40 -13.97
C LEU A 264 -31.65 9.62 -13.78
N ALA A 265 -32.79 10.32 -13.68
CA ALA A 265 -34.10 9.70 -13.49
C ALA A 265 -34.47 8.76 -14.64
N ALA A 266 -34.17 9.16 -15.88
CA ALA A 266 -34.39 8.33 -17.07
C ALA A 266 -33.60 7.02 -17.07
N ARG A 267 -32.63 6.87 -16.16
CA ARG A 267 -31.72 5.71 -16.04
C ARG A 267 -31.70 5.13 -14.62
N GLY A 268 -32.75 5.40 -13.84
CA GLY A 268 -32.85 5.00 -12.43
C GLY A 268 -32.58 3.52 -12.21
N ASP A 269 -33.18 2.63 -13.00
CA ASP A 269 -33.02 1.17 -12.89
C ASP A 269 -31.56 0.71 -13.01
N ALA A 270 -30.82 1.26 -13.98
CA ALA A 270 -29.41 0.93 -14.19
C ALA A 270 -28.50 1.52 -13.10
N LEU A 271 -28.94 2.57 -12.40
CA LEU A 271 -28.18 3.17 -11.30
C LEU A 271 -28.42 2.48 -9.96
N VAL A 272 -29.51 1.70 -9.81
CA VAL A 272 -29.74 0.86 -8.63
C VAL A 272 -28.63 -0.19 -8.48
N THR A 273 -28.20 -0.83 -9.57
CA THR A 273 -27.08 -1.81 -9.55
C THR A 273 -25.77 -1.16 -9.12
N VAL A 274 -25.49 0.04 -9.61
CA VAL A 274 -24.33 0.85 -9.21
C VAL A 274 -24.39 1.18 -7.71
N LEU A 275 -25.53 1.67 -7.22
CA LEU A 275 -25.73 2.06 -5.83
C LEU A 275 -25.67 0.88 -4.85
N ALA A 276 -26.04 -0.34 -5.29
CA ALA A 276 -25.99 -1.56 -4.49
C ALA A 276 -24.59 -1.95 -4.01
N HIS A 277 -23.53 -1.44 -4.66
CA HIS A 277 -22.16 -1.59 -4.17
C HIS A 277 -21.90 -0.87 -2.84
N GLY A 278 -22.74 0.12 -2.48
CA GLY A 278 -22.65 0.81 -1.19
C GLY A 278 -21.46 1.77 -1.04
N ASP A 279 -20.84 2.18 -2.14
CA ASP A 279 -19.69 3.09 -2.12
C ASP A 279 -20.13 4.51 -1.71
N ALA A 280 -19.65 4.98 -0.55
CA ALA A 280 -20.10 6.25 0.01
C ALA A 280 -19.98 7.47 -0.94
N PRO A 281 -18.89 7.67 -1.71
CA PRO A 281 -18.82 8.78 -2.66
C PRO A 281 -19.88 8.71 -3.76
N VAL A 282 -20.22 7.49 -4.21
CA VAL A 282 -21.22 7.26 -5.27
C VAL A 282 -22.63 7.50 -4.72
N VAL A 283 -22.92 6.95 -3.54
CA VAL A 283 -24.20 7.14 -2.85
C VAL A 283 -24.42 8.62 -2.52
N GLU A 284 -23.43 9.32 -1.99
CA GLU A 284 -23.55 10.75 -1.66
C GLU A 284 -23.82 11.62 -2.90
N ALA A 285 -23.26 11.25 -4.05
CA ALA A 285 -23.39 12.03 -5.28
C ALA A 285 -24.70 11.77 -6.04
N LEU A 286 -25.17 10.52 -6.09
CA LEU A 286 -26.28 10.11 -6.96
C LEU A 286 -27.59 9.88 -6.19
N ALA A 287 -27.55 9.25 -5.01
CA ALA A 287 -28.76 8.82 -4.33
C ALA A 287 -29.70 9.98 -3.93
N PRO A 288 -29.22 11.11 -3.35
CA PRO A 288 -30.10 12.24 -3.03
C PRO A 288 -30.81 12.85 -4.23
N ARG A 289 -30.16 12.82 -5.41
CA ARG A 289 -30.68 13.37 -6.66
C ARG A 289 -31.74 12.44 -7.25
N LEU A 290 -31.46 11.14 -7.28
CA LEU A 290 -32.42 10.12 -7.70
C LEU A 290 -33.66 10.11 -6.81
N ILE A 291 -33.49 10.11 -5.49
CA ILE A 291 -34.61 10.15 -4.52
C ILE A 291 -35.54 11.34 -4.78
N ALA A 292 -35.03 12.46 -5.30
CA ALA A 292 -35.84 13.64 -5.57
C ALA A 292 -36.66 13.55 -6.88
N THR A 293 -36.29 12.66 -7.81
CA THR A 293 -36.81 12.69 -9.18
C THR A 293 -37.33 11.37 -9.75
N VAL A 294 -36.95 10.22 -9.18
CA VAL A 294 -37.42 8.91 -9.66
C VAL A 294 -38.86 8.63 -9.24
N PRO A 295 -39.63 7.86 -10.03
CA PRO A 295 -40.97 7.42 -9.65
C PRO A 295 -40.94 6.41 -8.49
N ASP A 296 -42.09 6.23 -7.83
CA ASP A 296 -42.24 5.42 -6.60
C ASP A 296 -41.73 3.98 -6.74
N ASP A 297 -41.91 3.36 -7.91
CA ASP A 297 -41.46 2.00 -8.21
C ASP A 297 -39.94 1.86 -8.13
N VAL A 298 -39.19 2.85 -8.59
CA VAL A 298 -37.72 2.89 -8.52
C VAL A 298 -37.23 3.46 -7.17
N LEU A 299 -38.00 4.36 -6.57
CA LEU A 299 -37.67 5.01 -5.29
C LEU A 299 -37.47 3.97 -4.16
N GLY A 300 -38.34 2.96 -4.09
CA GLY A 300 -38.22 1.88 -3.11
C GLY A 300 -36.89 1.13 -3.23
N ASP A 301 -36.49 0.78 -4.45
CA ASP A 301 -35.25 0.06 -4.73
C ASP A 301 -34.01 0.91 -4.42
N VAL A 302 -34.02 2.19 -4.80
CA VAL A 302 -32.93 3.14 -4.47
C VAL A 302 -32.74 3.23 -2.95
N LEU A 303 -33.83 3.33 -2.18
CA LEU A 303 -33.75 3.42 -0.72
C LEU A 303 -33.30 2.10 -0.09
N ALA A 304 -33.80 0.97 -0.59
CA ALA A 304 -33.44 -0.35 -0.09
C ALA A 304 -31.93 -0.62 -0.20
N VAL A 305 -31.30 -0.22 -1.31
CA VAL A 305 -29.86 -0.44 -1.53
C VAL A 305 -28.96 0.63 -0.91
N THR A 306 -29.46 1.85 -0.67
CA THR A 306 -28.63 2.96 -0.16
C THR A 306 -28.74 3.21 1.34
N LEU A 307 -29.89 2.92 1.97
CA LEU A 307 -30.05 3.06 3.43
C LEU A 307 -29.10 2.20 4.27
N PRO A 308 -28.68 0.99 3.83
CA PRO A 308 -27.68 0.19 4.55
C PRO A 308 -26.22 0.68 4.40
N VAL A 309 -25.96 1.82 3.75
CA VAL A 309 -24.59 2.32 3.51
C VAL A 309 -23.81 2.48 4.82
N ARG A 310 -22.57 1.98 4.84
CA ARG A 310 -21.75 1.90 6.07
C ARG A 310 -21.36 3.26 6.65
N THR A 311 -21.28 4.30 5.82
CA THR A 311 -20.85 5.62 6.28
C THR A 311 -22.04 6.44 6.77
N ARG A 312 -21.93 6.95 7.99
CA ARG A 312 -23.00 7.76 8.61
C ARG A 312 -23.32 9.02 7.82
N LYS A 313 -22.34 9.59 7.13
CA LYS A 313 -22.51 10.79 6.30
C LYS A 313 -23.41 10.50 5.09
N ALA A 314 -23.11 9.44 4.34
CA ALA A 314 -23.93 9.01 3.20
C ALA A 314 -25.33 8.59 3.65
N GLN A 315 -25.43 7.79 4.72
CA GLN A 315 -26.70 7.32 5.25
C GLN A 315 -27.62 8.47 5.67
N ARG A 316 -27.06 9.48 6.36
CA ARG A 316 -27.79 10.69 6.72
C ARG A 316 -28.21 11.49 5.48
N SER A 317 -27.35 11.60 4.46
CA SER A 317 -27.69 12.30 3.22
C SER A 317 -28.88 11.68 2.49
N VAL A 318 -28.98 10.34 2.52
CA VAL A 318 -30.10 9.57 1.97
C VAL A 318 -31.38 9.84 2.78
N LEU A 319 -31.30 9.74 4.12
CA LEU A 319 -32.44 10.00 5.01
C LEU A 319 -32.97 11.44 4.88
N ASP A 320 -32.09 12.44 4.84
CA ASP A 320 -32.45 13.84 4.67
C ASP A 320 -33.08 14.11 3.30
N ALA A 321 -32.62 13.41 2.25
CA ALA A 321 -33.22 13.51 0.91
C ALA A 321 -34.62 12.89 0.87
N ALA A 322 -34.77 11.68 1.42
CA ALA A 322 -36.05 10.99 1.52
C ALA A 322 -37.07 11.81 2.32
N ALA A 323 -36.65 12.44 3.43
CA ALA A 323 -37.54 13.24 4.27
C ALA A 323 -38.06 14.51 3.56
N ARG A 324 -37.35 14.99 2.53
CA ARG A 324 -37.78 16.11 1.68
C ARG A 324 -38.65 15.66 0.51
N HIS A 325 -38.66 14.37 0.16
CA HIS A 325 -39.53 13.84 -0.88
C HIS A 325 -40.98 13.75 -0.37
N ALA A 326 -41.94 14.02 -1.26
CA ALA A 326 -43.35 13.83 -0.93
C ALA A 326 -43.60 12.38 -0.50
N ARG A 327 -44.54 12.16 0.42
CA ARG A 327 -44.82 10.81 0.91
C ARG A 327 -45.16 9.87 -0.27
N PRO A 328 -44.39 8.79 -0.48
CA PRO A 328 -44.63 7.85 -1.58
C PRO A 328 -45.79 6.89 -1.22
N SER A 329 -46.11 5.98 -2.15
CA SER A 329 -47.11 4.93 -1.99
C SER A 329 -46.91 4.08 -0.73
N SER A 330 -47.99 3.44 -0.27
CA SER A 330 -47.98 2.55 0.91
C SER A 330 -46.89 1.49 0.81
N ASP A 331 -46.75 0.89 -0.36
CA ASP A 331 -45.84 -0.23 -0.63
C ASP A 331 -44.37 0.18 -0.40
N VAL A 332 -43.98 1.38 -0.85
CA VAL A 332 -42.65 1.95 -0.61
C VAL A 332 -42.45 2.27 0.88
N THR A 333 -43.44 2.89 1.52
CA THR A 333 -43.33 3.23 2.95
C THR A 333 -43.25 2.00 3.86
N GLU A 334 -43.97 0.92 3.53
CA GLU A 334 -43.93 -0.35 4.24
C GLU A 334 -42.59 -1.08 4.04
N ALA A 335 -42.02 -1.04 2.83
CA ALA A 335 -40.71 -1.62 2.55
C ALA A 335 -39.55 -0.88 3.23
N VAL A 336 -39.65 0.44 3.36
CA VAL A 336 -38.60 1.30 3.96
C VAL A 336 -38.66 1.35 5.48
N ALA A 337 -39.84 1.19 6.09
CA ALA A 337 -40.02 1.29 7.55
C ALA A 337 -39.06 0.41 8.37
N PRO A 338 -38.83 -0.88 8.04
CA PRO A 338 -37.87 -1.72 8.77
C PRO A 338 -36.42 -1.23 8.72
N LEU A 339 -36.04 -0.47 7.68
CA LEU A 339 -34.69 0.06 7.51
C LEU A 339 -34.47 1.38 8.26
N VAL A 340 -35.54 2.15 8.50
CA VAL A 340 -35.47 3.52 9.04
C VAL A 340 -35.88 3.60 10.51
N VAL A 341 -36.95 2.91 10.93
CA VAL A 341 -37.48 3.03 12.29
C VAL A 341 -36.45 2.62 13.36
N PRO A 342 -35.66 1.54 13.20
CA PRO A 342 -34.60 1.20 14.15
C PRO A 342 -33.52 2.30 14.29
N LEU A 343 -33.31 3.12 13.25
CA LEU A 343 -32.31 4.19 13.26
C LEU A 343 -32.72 5.39 14.12
N VAL A 344 -33.98 5.52 14.52
CA VAL A 344 -34.44 6.57 15.46
C VAL A 344 -33.76 6.43 16.83
N SER A 345 -33.48 5.19 17.24
CA SER A 345 -32.78 4.89 18.50
C SER A 345 -31.26 4.82 18.34
N ASN A 346 -30.71 5.29 17.22
CA ASN A 346 -29.28 5.20 16.96
C ASN A 346 -28.48 6.11 17.93
N PRO A 347 -27.34 5.63 18.47
CA PRO A 347 -26.51 6.42 19.38
C PRO A 347 -25.93 7.69 18.74
N ASP A 348 -25.84 7.76 17.41
CA ASP A 348 -25.48 8.98 16.69
C ASP A 348 -26.67 9.94 16.62
N ARG A 349 -26.62 11.00 17.43
CA ARG A 349 -27.70 12.00 17.53
C ARG A 349 -28.02 12.68 16.20
N ALA A 350 -27.08 12.82 15.27
CA ALA A 350 -27.35 13.46 13.99
C ALA A 350 -28.08 12.50 13.05
N LEU A 351 -27.70 11.22 13.07
CA LEU A 351 -28.36 10.17 12.30
C LEU A 351 -29.77 9.86 12.84
N ALA A 352 -29.91 9.71 14.16
CA ALA A 352 -31.19 9.50 14.82
C ALA A 352 -32.19 10.63 14.53
N ARG A 353 -31.71 11.89 14.51
CA ARG A 353 -32.55 13.04 14.13
C ARG A 353 -32.99 13.00 12.66
N ALA A 354 -32.11 12.61 11.75
CA ALA A 354 -32.45 12.48 10.34
C ALA A 354 -33.46 11.34 10.10
N ALA A 355 -33.26 10.20 10.76
CA ALA A 355 -34.20 9.07 10.74
C ALA A 355 -35.56 9.48 11.32
N GLN A 356 -35.57 10.16 12.46
CA GLN A 356 -36.79 10.71 13.07
C GLN A 356 -37.50 11.68 12.12
N GLY A 357 -36.75 12.55 11.43
CA GLY A 357 -37.31 13.46 10.43
C GLY A 357 -38.01 12.73 9.28
N LEU A 358 -37.46 11.62 8.80
CA LEU A 358 -38.11 10.78 7.77
C LEU A 358 -39.35 10.05 8.30
N VAL A 359 -39.27 9.49 9.52
CA VAL A 359 -40.41 8.85 10.18
C VAL A 359 -41.59 9.81 10.32
N GLU A 360 -41.33 11.05 10.74
CA GLU A 360 -42.35 12.11 10.85
C GLU A 360 -42.88 12.54 9.47
N ALA A 361 -42.01 12.70 8.47
CA ALA A 361 -42.40 13.15 7.14
C ALA A 361 -43.30 12.12 6.42
N TRP A 362 -43.02 10.83 6.57
CA TRP A 362 -43.74 9.76 5.86
C TRP A 362 -44.77 9.02 6.73
N GLY A 363 -44.81 9.29 8.04
CA GLY A 363 -45.70 8.60 8.98
C GLY A 363 -45.38 7.11 9.09
N LEU A 364 -44.09 6.77 9.15
CA LEU A 364 -43.64 5.38 9.27
C LEU A 364 -43.98 4.86 10.66
N THR A 365 -44.62 3.69 10.73
CA THR A 365 -44.98 3.03 11.99
C THR A 365 -44.27 1.69 12.09
N ASP A 366 -43.90 1.27 13.30
CA ASP A 366 -43.59 -0.14 13.56
C ASP A 366 -44.81 -0.97 13.14
N GLY A 367 -44.66 -1.79 12.10
CA GLY A 367 -45.76 -2.57 11.54
C GLY A 367 -46.43 -3.49 12.59
N PRO A 368 -47.74 -3.75 12.49
CA PRO A 368 -48.45 -4.59 13.45
C PRO A 368 -48.12 -6.07 13.24
N GLY A 369 -47.40 -6.68 14.18
CA GLY A 369 -46.94 -8.06 14.06
C GLY A 369 -46.50 -8.74 15.37
N SER A 370 -47.25 -8.58 16.47
CA SER A 370 -47.41 -9.62 17.52
C SER A 370 -48.33 -9.15 18.65
N GLY A 371 -49.64 -9.34 18.47
CA GLY A 371 -50.66 -9.16 19.50
C GLY A 371 -52.03 -9.59 18.98
N GLY A 372 -52.51 -10.75 19.42
CA GLY A 372 -53.65 -11.45 18.81
C GLY A 372 -55.03 -10.92 19.19
N HIS A 373 -56.03 -11.30 18.38
CA HIS A 373 -57.16 -12.18 18.75
C HIS A 373 -58.24 -12.20 17.66
N GLY A 374 -58.57 -13.40 17.19
CA GLY A 374 -59.73 -13.68 16.34
C GLY A 374 -59.98 -15.18 16.31
N ALA A 375 -60.92 -15.64 17.14
CA ALA A 375 -61.27 -17.04 17.36
C ALA A 375 -61.87 -17.73 16.12
N GLY A 376 -61.54 -19.01 15.95
CA GLY A 376 -62.18 -19.90 14.97
C GLY A 376 -61.59 -21.31 14.92
N ALA A 377 -61.84 -22.10 15.97
CA ALA A 377 -61.89 -23.58 16.03
C ALA A 377 -60.80 -24.42 15.31
N PHE A 378 -60.00 -25.19 16.06
CA PHE A 378 -60.25 -26.63 16.26
C PHE A 378 -59.34 -27.19 17.37
N ASP A 379 -59.94 -28.13 18.08
CA ASP A 379 -59.58 -28.78 19.33
C ASP A 379 -58.46 -29.84 19.17
N ALA A 380 -57.52 -29.87 20.12
CA ALA A 380 -56.79 -31.07 20.54
C ALA A 380 -56.09 -30.79 21.88
N GLY A 381 -56.82 -31.02 22.97
CA GLY A 381 -56.32 -30.84 24.32
C GLY A 381 -55.28 -31.86 24.79
N ALA A 382 -54.53 -31.47 25.83
CA ALA A 382 -54.36 -32.26 27.05
C ALA A 382 -53.68 -31.40 28.13
N SER A 383 -54.54 -30.92 29.03
CA SER A 383 -54.38 -30.46 30.42
C SER A 383 -53.07 -30.76 31.17
N GLY A 384 -52.60 -29.75 31.94
CA GLY A 384 -51.57 -29.92 32.98
C GLY A 384 -51.20 -28.69 33.82
N THR A 385 -52.18 -27.85 34.21
CA THR A 385 -52.27 -26.98 35.41
C THR A 385 -51.02 -26.32 36.08
N VAL A 386 -51.00 -24.97 35.96
CA VAL A 386 -50.77 -23.87 36.95
C VAL A 386 -49.60 -23.92 37.96
N ALA A 387 -48.79 -22.85 37.94
CA ALA A 387 -48.55 -21.99 39.12
C ALA A 387 -48.05 -20.60 38.70
N SER A 388 -48.74 -19.57 39.19
CA SER A 388 -48.40 -18.15 39.08
C SER A 388 -47.32 -17.74 40.11
N GLY A 389 -46.38 -16.90 39.70
CA GLY A 389 -45.51 -16.09 40.58
C GLY A 389 -44.74 -15.08 39.72
N THR A 390 -45.25 -13.86 39.55
CA THR A 390 -44.78 -12.60 40.18
C THR A 390 -43.33 -12.22 39.90
N ASN A 391 -43.17 -11.09 39.19
CA ASN A 391 -42.06 -10.12 39.18
C ASN A 391 -40.63 -10.66 39.01
N GLY A 392 -40.09 -10.48 37.80
CA GLY A 392 -38.65 -10.49 37.53
C GLY A 392 -38.31 -9.29 36.65
N SER A 393 -37.40 -8.46 37.14
CA SER A 393 -36.66 -7.45 36.38
C SER A 393 -36.08 -8.06 35.09
N ASP A 394 -36.17 -7.34 33.98
CA ASP A 394 -35.38 -7.61 32.77
C ASP A 394 -33.89 -7.33 33.06
N GLU A 395 -33.28 -8.18 33.88
CA GLU A 395 -31.83 -8.38 33.83
C GLU A 395 -31.54 -9.16 32.54
N PRO A 396 -30.59 -8.72 31.69
CA PRO A 396 -30.22 -9.46 30.49
C PRO A 396 -29.82 -10.87 30.90
N ALA A 397 -30.51 -11.87 30.34
CA ALA A 397 -30.25 -13.27 30.66
C ALA A 397 -28.78 -13.59 30.37
N VAL A 398 -28.04 -14.02 31.39
CA VAL A 398 -26.66 -14.47 31.26
C VAL A 398 -26.65 -15.74 30.39
N VAL A 399 -25.98 -15.68 29.24
CA VAL A 399 -25.92 -16.76 28.25
C VAL A 399 -24.63 -17.58 28.32
N GLY A 400 -23.68 -17.19 29.17
CA GLY A 400 -22.45 -17.96 29.42
C GLY A 400 -21.37 -17.72 28.37
N LEU A 401 -21.09 -16.46 28.06
CA LEU A 401 -20.08 -16.06 27.07
C LEU A 401 -18.64 -16.35 27.53
N TRP A 402 -18.41 -16.52 28.84
CA TRP A 402 -17.11 -16.87 29.38
C TRP A 402 -16.85 -18.38 29.30
N ARG A 403 -16.00 -18.79 28.35
CA ARG A 403 -15.58 -20.19 28.19
C ARG A 403 -14.17 -20.42 28.74
N ALA A 404 -13.96 -21.60 29.33
CA ALA A 404 -12.63 -22.05 29.73
C ALA A 404 -11.73 -22.19 28.50
N THR A 405 -10.45 -21.81 28.62
CA THR A 405 -9.51 -21.90 27.51
C THR A 405 -9.29 -23.36 27.12
N PRO A 406 -9.55 -23.74 25.86
CA PRO A 406 -9.30 -25.09 25.39
C PRO A 406 -7.83 -25.50 25.57
N PRO A 407 -7.54 -26.80 25.75
CA PRO A 407 -6.17 -27.30 25.67
C PRO A 407 -5.64 -27.09 24.25
N VAL A 408 -4.31 -26.96 24.13
CA VAL A 408 -3.66 -26.93 22.81
C VAL A 408 -3.93 -28.26 22.13
N TRP A 409 -4.43 -28.21 20.90
CA TRP A 409 -4.76 -29.39 20.12
C TRP A 409 -3.52 -30.20 19.71
N ASP A 410 -3.74 -31.50 19.47
CA ASP A 410 -2.75 -32.34 18.80
C ASP A 410 -2.87 -32.13 17.28
N VAL A 411 -1.81 -31.64 16.66
CA VAL A 411 -1.82 -31.37 15.21
C VAL A 411 -1.94 -32.68 14.43
N PRO A 412 -2.94 -32.82 13.54
CA PRO A 412 -3.07 -34.00 12.69
C PRO A 412 -1.87 -34.18 11.76
N ARG A 413 -1.50 -35.44 11.53
CA ARG A 413 -0.53 -35.80 10.49
C ARG A 413 -1.11 -35.43 9.12
N PHE A 414 -0.27 -34.93 8.24
CA PHE A 414 -0.59 -34.73 6.84
C PHE A 414 -0.63 -36.09 6.15
N VAL A 415 -1.78 -36.44 5.56
CA VAL A 415 -1.97 -37.72 4.87
C VAL A 415 -2.31 -37.43 3.43
N LEU A 416 -1.45 -37.90 2.53
CA LEU A 416 -1.73 -37.87 1.10
C LEU A 416 -2.74 -38.98 0.77
N GLU A 417 -3.83 -38.61 0.10
CA GLU A 417 -4.80 -39.57 -0.42
C GLU A 417 -4.23 -40.40 -1.58
N GLU A 418 -4.99 -41.40 -2.04
CA GLU A 418 -4.56 -42.26 -3.15
C GLU A 418 -4.26 -41.42 -4.41
N PRO A 419 -3.04 -41.49 -4.97
CA PRO A 419 -2.60 -40.63 -6.06
C PRO A 419 -3.25 -41.05 -7.38
N THR A 420 -4.46 -40.57 -7.62
CA THR A 420 -5.22 -40.78 -8.84
C THR A 420 -5.37 -39.49 -9.63
N ALA A 421 -5.57 -39.60 -10.95
CA ALA A 421 -5.86 -38.44 -11.81
C ALA A 421 -7.07 -37.63 -11.31
N ARG A 422 -8.10 -38.31 -10.76
CA ARG A 422 -9.26 -37.67 -10.16
C ARG A 422 -8.90 -36.84 -8.93
N ALA A 423 -8.14 -37.41 -7.99
CA ALA A 423 -7.68 -36.70 -6.80
C ALA A 423 -6.84 -35.47 -7.17
N LEU A 424 -5.98 -35.58 -8.19
CA LEU A 424 -5.20 -34.45 -8.70
C LEU A 424 -6.09 -33.34 -9.29
N THR A 425 -7.12 -33.69 -10.08
CA THR A 425 -8.09 -32.72 -10.59
C THR A 425 -8.87 -32.03 -9.47
N GLU A 426 -9.29 -32.78 -8.44
CA GLU A 426 -10.01 -32.25 -7.27
C GLU A 426 -9.12 -31.30 -6.44
N ALA A 427 -7.84 -31.65 -6.23
CA ALA A 427 -6.88 -30.78 -5.58
C ALA A 427 -6.61 -29.50 -6.39
N ALA A 428 -6.48 -29.61 -7.72
CA ALA A 428 -6.35 -28.44 -8.59
C ALA A 428 -7.58 -27.53 -8.51
N ALA A 429 -8.79 -28.11 -8.55
CA ALA A 429 -10.05 -27.36 -8.47
C ALA A 429 -10.21 -26.62 -7.14
N THR A 430 -9.66 -27.14 -6.05
CA THR A 430 -9.66 -26.47 -4.73
C THR A 430 -8.83 -25.19 -4.74
N LEU A 431 -7.80 -25.12 -5.59
CA LEU A 431 -6.92 -23.97 -5.74
C LEU A 431 -7.42 -22.98 -6.82
N VAL A 432 -8.13 -23.45 -7.85
CA VAL A 432 -8.65 -22.58 -8.92
C VAL A 432 -9.56 -21.49 -8.36
N GLY A 433 -9.22 -20.22 -8.62
CA GLY A 433 -9.99 -19.06 -8.17
C GLY A 433 -9.64 -18.57 -6.77
N ARG A 434 -8.66 -19.19 -6.10
CA ARG A 434 -8.06 -18.62 -4.89
C ARG A 434 -7.27 -17.33 -5.22
N PRO A 435 -7.01 -16.48 -4.23
CA PRO A 435 -6.07 -15.36 -4.35
C PRO A 435 -4.63 -15.82 -4.63
N ASP A 436 -3.83 -14.97 -5.29
CA ASP A 436 -2.49 -15.32 -5.76
C ASP A 436 -1.48 -15.60 -4.62
N ASP A 437 -1.58 -14.87 -3.50
CA ASP A 437 -0.55 -14.85 -2.43
C ASP A 437 -0.82 -15.80 -1.24
N ALA A 438 -1.67 -16.83 -1.41
CA ALA A 438 -2.03 -17.75 -0.33
C ALA A 438 -1.34 -19.12 -0.47
N PHE A 439 -0.43 -19.44 0.46
CA PHE A 439 0.21 -20.75 0.57
C PHE A 439 -0.26 -21.46 1.85
N ASP A 440 -0.91 -22.61 1.67
CA ASP A 440 -1.45 -23.41 2.78
C ASP A 440 -1.25 -24.92 2.54
N VAL A 441 -1.84 -25.73 3.43
CA VAL A 441 -1.80 -27.19 3.34
C VAL A 441 -2.41 -27.75 2.03
N GLU A 442 -3.35 -27.05 1.39
CA GLU A 442 -3.94 -27.50 0.12
C GLU A 442 -2.98 -27.29 -1.05
N THR A 443 -2.15 -26.24 -1.01
CA THR A 443 -1.04 -26.06 -1.97
C THR A 443 -0.07 -27.24 -1.90
N GLU A 444 0.27 -27.69 -0.70
CA GLU A 444 1.17 -28.84 -0.50
C GLU A 444 0.53 -30.17 -0.93
N ARG A 445 -0.77 -30.38 -0.63
CA ARG A 445 -1.55 -31.52 -1.12
C ARG A 445 -1.53 -31.60 -2.64
N PHE A 446 -1.76 -30.49 -3.32
CA PHE A 446 -1.73 -30.44 -4.78
C PHE A 446 -0.35 -30.85 -5.33
N LEU A 447 0.73 -30.25 -4.83
CA LEU A 447 2.09 -30.51 -5.34
C LEU A 447 2.54 -31.96 -5.10
N ALA A 448 2.23 -32.53 -3.93
CA ALA A 448 2.51 -33.92 -3.62
C ALA A 448 1.73 -34.89 -4.53
N LEU A 449 0.42 -34.64 -4.77
CA LEU A 449 -0.38 -35.42 -5.70
C LEU A 449 0.13 -35.30 -7.14
N ALA A 450 0.46 -34.09 -7.58
CA ALA A 450 0.95 -33.84 -8.93
C ALA A 450 2.22 -34.66 -9.22
N ASN A 451 3.18 -34.69 -8.28
CA ASN A 451 4.37 -35.51 -8.41
C ASN A 451 4.05 -37.02 -8.39
N ALA A 452 3.22 -37.47 -7.45
CA ALA A 452 2.90 -38.89 -7.28
C ALA A 452 2.14 -39.49 -8.47
N VAL A 453 1.17 -38.74 -9.03
CA VAL A 453 0.42 -39.14 -10.22
C VAL A 453 1.32 -39.12 -11.45
N ALA A 454 2.10 -38.06 -11.65
CA ALA A 454 2.99 -37.94 -12.82
C ALA A 454 4.09 -39.00 -12.87
N ARG A 455 4.53 -39.49 -11.71
CA ARG A 455 5.49 -40.62 -11.60
C ARG A 455 4.91 -41.93 -12.11
N THR A 456 3.62 -42.17 -11.86
CA THR A 456 2.93 -43.39 -12.30
C THR A 456 2.49 -43.27 -13.76
N ASP A 457 1.87 -42.15 -14.13
CA ASP A 457 1.39 -41.86 -15.47
C ASP A 457 1.41 -40.35 -15.74
N ARG A 458 2.47 -39.92 -16.43
CA ARG A 458 2.69 -38.51 -16.78
C ARG A 458 1.62 -37.94 -17.72
N GLU A 459 1.10 -38.75 -18.66
CA GLU A 459 0.07 -38.28 -19.60
C GLU A 459 -1.29 -38.16 -18.90
N SER A 460 -1.59 -39.05 -17.96
CA SER A 460 -2.77 -38.95 -17.11
C SER A 460 -2.71 -37.71 -16.22
N ALA A 461 -1.54 -37.41 -15.60
CA ALA A 461 -1.34 -36.16 -14.87
C ALA A 461 -1.53 -34.92 -15.77
N ARG A 462 -0.98 -34.94 -16.99
CA ARG A 462 -1.16 -33.86 -17.96
C ARG A 462 -2.63 -33.67 -18.36
N THR A 463 -3.36 -34.77 -18.55
CA THR A 463 -4.78 -34.75 -18.88
C THR A 463 -5.61 -34.20 -17.72
N ALA A 464 -5.33 -34.64 -16.48
CA ALA A 464 -6.01 -34.18 -15.27
C ALA A 464 -5.86 -32.66 -15.02
N LEU A 465 -4.73 -32.09 -15.47
CA LEU A 465 -4.40 -30.68 -15.31
C LEU A 465 -4.68 -29.82 -16.55
N ALA A 466 -5.17 -30.41 -17.65
CA ALA A 466 -5.32 -29.71 -18.93
C ALA A 466 -6.30 -28.53 -18.88
N GLY A 467 -7.22 -28.51 -17.91
CA GLY A 467 -8.18 -27.43 -17.70
C GLY A 467 -7.65 -26.23 -16.91
N VAL A 468 -6.46 -26.32 -16.31
CA VAL A 468 -5.89 -25.24 -15.51
C VAL A 468 -5.36 -24.14 -16.44
N ARG A 469 -5.92 -22.93 -16.30
CA ARG A 469 -5.49 -21.74 -17.07
C ARG A 469 -4.28 -21.09 -16.42
N PRO A 470 -3.47 -20.31 -17.16
CA PRO A 470 -2.41 -19.50 -16.56
C PRO A 470 -2.96 -18.64 -15.43
N THR A 471 -2.32 -18.70 -14.26
CA THR A 471 -2.74 -18.06 -13.01
C THR A 471 -1.51 -17.85 -12.13
N TRP A 472 -1.59 -16.95 -11.15
CA TRP A 472 -0.53 -16.72 -10.16
C TRP A 472 -0.84 -17.34 -8.79
N VAL A 473 -1.88 -18.17 -8.68
CA VAL A 473 -2.22 -18.94 -7.47
C VAL A 473 -1.14 -19.96 -7.15
N GLY A 474 -0.60 -19.89 -5.92
CA GLY A 474 0.38 -20.84 -5.38
C GLY A 474 0.02 -22.31 -5.64
N GLY A 475 1.00 -23.08 -6.15
CA GLY A 475 0.83 -24.46 -6.61
C GLY A 475 0.43 -24.58 -8.08
N LEU A 476 -0.34 -23.65 -8.63
CA LEU A 476 -0.86 -23.73 -10.01
C LEU A 476 -0.05 -22.94 -11.04
N ARG A 477 0.95 -22.15 -10.61
CA ARG A 477 1.59 -21.08 -11.40
C ARG A 477 2.34 -21.58 -12.62
N THR A 478 2.78 -22.82 -12.58
CA THR A 478 3.57 -23.46 -13.64
C THR A 478 2.79 -24.54 -14.39
N VAL A 479 1.54 -24.82 -14.00
CA VAL A 479 0.75 -25.93 -14.53
C VAL A 479 0.47 -25.74 -16.01
N ALA A 480 -0.02 -24.56 -16.41
CA ALA A 480 -0.41 -24.30 -17.79
C ALA A 480 0.79 -24.40 -18.75
N GLU A 481 1.96 -23.90 -18.33
CA GLU A 481 3.20 -23.98 -19.08
C GLU A 481 3.71 -25.41 -19.18
N TRP A 482 3.67 -26.17 -18.08
CA TRP A 482 4.06 -27.58 -18.08
C TRP A 482 3.16 -28.44 -18.97
N VAL A 483 1.84 -28.24 -18.91
CA VAL A 483 0.87 -28.94 -19.78
C VAL A 483 1.11 -28.61 -21.26
N SER A 484 1.35 -27.33 -21.57
CA SER A 484 1.52 -26.87 -22.95
C SER A 484 2.96 -26.97 -23.49
N GLY A 485 3.91 -27.44 -22.68
CA GLY A 485 5.33 -27.55 -23.04
C GLY A 485 6.03 -26.19 -23.22
N LYS A 486 5.51 -25.12 -22.60
CA LYS A 486 6.10 -23.79 -22.61
C LYS A 486 7.16 -23.63 -21.51
N PRO A 487 8.05 -22.62 -21.60
CA PRO A 487 9.04 -22.35 -20.56
C PRO A 487 8.37 -22.06 -19.21
N ASN A 488 8.94 -22.64 -18.15
CA ASN A 488 8.48 -22.42 -16.79
C ASN A 488 8.79 -20.98 -16.34
N PRO A 489 7.80 -20.22 -15.83
CA PRO A 489 7.98 -18.83 -15.43
C PRO A 489 8.80 -18.65 -14.14
N LEU A 490 8.81 -19.65 -13.25
CA LEU A 490 9.42 -19.64 -11.91
C LEU A 490 10.85 -20.22 -11.89
N LEU A 491 11.56 -20.14 -13.02
CA LEU A 491 12.98 -20.51 -13.04
C LEU A 491 13.83 -19.32 -12.62
N ASP A 492 14.83 -19.59 -11.80
CA ASP A 492 15.91 -18.70 -11.47
C ASP A 492 16.48 -18.18 -12.77
N ARG A 493 16.39 -16.87 -12.89
CA ARG A 493 17.09 -16.18 -13.95
C ARG A 493 18.30 -15.64 -13.24
N LEU A 494 19.33 -16.49 -13.22
CA LEU A 494 20.68 -15.94 -13.30
C LEU A 494 20.59 -14.85 -14.33
N ARG A 495 20.99 -13.63 -13.94
CA ARG A 495 21.24 -12.59 -14.92
C ARG A 495 21.94 -13.32 -16.05
N PRO A 496 21.34 -13.42 -17.25
CA PRO A 496 22.18 -13.57 -18.41
C PRO A 496 23.06 -12.36 -18.20
N THR A 497 24.35 -12.55 -17.91
CA THR A 497 25.33 -11.49 -18.02
C THR A 497 24.88 -10.83 -19.31
N GLY A 498 24.15 -9.70 -19.31
CA GLY A 498 23.42 -9.37 -20.53
C GLY A 498 22.26 -8.39 -20.58
N ARG A 499 21.49 -8.10 -19.54
CA ARG A 499 20.42 -7.10 -19.71
C ARG A 499 20.29 -6.14 -18.55
N GLY A 500 20.53 -4.87 -18.84
CA GLY A 500 20.28 -3.73 -17.98
C GLY A 500 18.78 -3.55 -17.89
N GLY A 501 18.26 -3.75 -16.68
CA GLY A 501 16.85 -3.63 -16.35
C GLY A 501 16.24 -4.89 -15.71
N ALA A 502 16.88 -6.07 -15.79
CA ALA A 502 16.43 -7.25 -15.06
C ALA A 502 17.38 -7.53 -13.89
N GLN A 503 16.87 -7.48 -12.67
CA GLN A 503 17.57 -7.93 -11.47
C GLN A 503 17.94 -9.42 -11.61
N HIS A 504 19.01 -9.86 -10.93
CA HIS A 504 19.29 -11.29 -10.75
C HIS A 504 18.08 -11.89 -10.05
N LEU A 505 17.24 -12.62 -10.77
CA LEU A 505 16.02 -13.15 -10.20
C LEU A 505 16.33 -14.53 -9.62
N VAL A 506 16.67 -14.54 -8.35
CA VAL A 506 16.66 -15.74 -7.53
C VAL A 506 15.31 -15.77 -6.83
N TRP A 507 14.53 -16.79 -7.09
CA TRP A 507 13.20 -16.89 -6.48
C TRP A 507 13.30 -17.30 -5.01
N ALA A 508 12.39 -16.76 -4.19
CA ALA A 508 12.18 -17.12 -2.80
C ALA A 508 11.85 -18.62 -2.65
N PRO A 509 11.97 -19.24 -1.45
CA PRO A 509 11.92 -20.69 -1.29
C PRO A 509 10.68 -21.36 -1.88
N LEU A 510 9.48 -20.81 -1.64
CA LEU A 510 8.22 -21.36 -2.14
C LEU A 510 8.13 -21.33 -3.67
N ASP A 511 8.54 -20.22 -4.28
CA ASP A 511 8.50 -19.98 -5.72
C ASP A 511 9.52 -20.83 -6.47
N ALA A 512 10.76 -20.83 -5.97
CA ALA A 512 11.83 -21.66 -6.50
C ALA A 512 11.48 -23.15 -6.43
N ARG A 513 10.89 -23.58 -5.30
CA ARG A 513 10.44 -24.96 -5.11
C ARG A 513 9.37 -25.33 -6.12
N GLU A 514 8.32 -24.53 -6.28
CA GLU A 514 7.24 -24.83 -7.25
C GLU A 514 7.79 -24.93 -8.68
N GLY A 515 8.62 -23.97 -9.08
CA GLY A 515 9.31 -23.99 -10.37
C GLY A 515 10.14 -25.27 -10.57
N ALA A 516 10.98 -25.62 -9.60
CA ALA A 516 11.88 -26.76 -9.69
C ALA A 516 11.13 -28.11 -9.67
N VAL A 517 10.04 -28.23 -8.89
CA VAL A 517 9.18 -29.41 -8.89
C VAL A 517 8.56 -29.64 -10.26
N PHE A 518 8.04 -28.61 -10.91
CA PHE A 518 7.43 -28.77 -12.24
C PHE A 518 8.44 -29.00 -13.37
N GLN A 519 9.71 -28.58 -13.22
CA GLN A 519 10.76 -29.01 -14.15
C GLN A 519 10.96 -30.52 -14.15
N ARG A 520 10.81 -31.16 -12.97
CA ARG A 520 11.14 -32.57 -12.72
C ARG A 520 9.95 -33.37 -12.24
N LEU A 521 8.73 -32.94 -12.58
CA LEU A 521 7.50 -33.49 -12.03
C LEU A 521 7.43 -35.00 -12.30
N GLY A 522 7.27 -35.83 -11.27
CA GLY A 522 7.21 -37.28 -11.41
C GLY A 522 8.57 -37.99 -11.59
N GLU A 523 9.69 -37.27 -11.58
CA GLU A 523 11.03 -37.87 -11.62
C GLU A 523 11.56 -38.26 -10.23
N VAL A 524 10.94 -37.77 -9.16
CA VAL A 524 11.40 -37.97 -7.78
C VAL A 524 10.41 -38.82 -6.97
N PRO A 525 10.89 -39.65 -6.02
CA PRO A 525 10.03 -40.57 -5.27
C PRO A 525 9.05 -39.84 -4.33
N ALA A 526 9.46 -38.73 -3.72
CA ALA A 526 8.61 -37.89 -2.91
C ALA A 526 9.18 -36.47 -2.89
N LEU A 527 8.35 -35.47 -2.63
CA LEU A 527 8.85 -34.12 -2.34
C LEU A 527 9.36 -34.11 -0.90
N LEU A 528 10.61 -33.73 -0.68
CA LEU A 528 11.23 -33.64 0.64
C LEU A 528 10.50 -32.60 1.50
N SER A 529 9.99 -31.53 0.90
CA SER A 529 9.24 -30.47 1.59
C SER A 529 7.78 -30.81 1.92
N THR A 530 7.31 -32.03 1.56
CA THR A 530 5.94 -32.48 1.91
C THR A 530 5.77 -32.40 3.44
N PRO A 531 4.74 -31.73 3.97
CA PRO A 531 4.56 -31.65 5.42
C PRO A 531 4.42 -33.02 6.10
N THR A 532 4.90 -33.15 7.34
CA THR A 532 4.54 -34.29 8.22
C THR A 532 3.20 -34.02 8.90
N TRP A 533 2.88 -32.76 9.19
CA TRP A 533 1.66 -32.32 9.85
C TRP A 533 0.94 -31.25 9.04
N VAL A 534 -0.36 -31.06 9.28
CA VAL A 534 -1.18 -30.05 8.57
C VAL A 534 -0.78 -28.60 8.85
N ASP A 535 0.16 -28.38 9.78
CA ASP A 535 0.75 -27.09 10.13
C ASP A 535 2.01 -26.75 9.32
N LEU A 536 2.31 -27.56 8.30
CA LEU A 536 3.45 -27.46 7.39
C LEU A 536 4.80 -27.87 7.97
N ARG A 537 4.90 -28.22 9.26
CA ARG A 537 6.15 -28.72 9.85
C ARG A 537 6.53 -30.10 9.28
N ILE A 538 7.82 -30.36 9.29
CA ILE A 538 8.41 -31.65 8.91
C ILE A 538 9.11 -32.26 10.13
N ASP A 539 8.84 -33.53 10.38
CA ASP A 539 9.61 -34.33 11.33
C ASP A 539 10.96 -34.68 10.69
N PRO A 540 12.10 -34.33 11.31
CA PRO A 540 13.41 -34.73 10.82
C PRO A 540 13.55 -36.25 10.56
N ALA A 541 12.83 -37.10 11.31
CA ALA A 541 12.80 -38.55 11.08
C ALA A 541 12.07 -38.94 9.77
N ASP A 542 11.01 -38.22 9.40
CA ASP A 542 10.31 -38.43 8.12
C ASP A 542 11.17 -37.96 6.95
N LEU A 543 11.96 -36.88 7.13
CA LEU A 543 12.94 -36.45 6.12
C LEU A 543 14.02 -37.52 5.87
N VAL A 544 14.52 -38.18 6.93
CA VAL A 544 15.41 -39.35 6.79
C VAL A 544 14.74 -40.46 5.98
N GLY A 545 13.47 -40.76 6.26
CA GLY A 545 12.69 -41.76 5.52
C GLY A 545 12.65 -41.46 4.02
N ARG A 546 12.31 -40.23 3.65
CA ARG A 546 12.26 -39.79 2.24
C ARG A 546 13.64 -39.86 1.58
N LEU A 547 14.70 -39.40 2.26
CA LEU A 547 16.06 -39.47 1.69
C LEU A 547 16.54 -40.92 1.48
N ARG A 548 16.11 -41.89 2.31
CA ARG A 548 16.36 -43.31 2.06
C ARG A 548 15.67 -43.78 0.78
N GLU A 549 14.42 -43.38 0.53
CA GLU A 549 13.73 -43.70 -0.73
C GLU A 549 14.46 -43.14 -1.96
N TYR A 550 15.02 -41.93 -1.85
CA TYR A 550 15.86 -41.38 -2.92
C TYR A 550 17.12 -42.21 -3.13
N ALA A 551 17.81 -42.62 -2.06
CA ALA A 551 19.02 -43.43 -2.14
C ALA A 551 18.74 -44.82 -2.75
N GLU A 552 17.64 -45.47 -2.35
CA GLU A 552 17.21 -46.77 -2.86
C GLU A 552 16.88 -46.74 -4.35
N GLN A 553 16.41 -45.60 -4.86
CA GLN A 553 16.01 -45.41 -6.26
C GLN A 553 17.07 -44.70 -7.12
N ASP A 554 18.26 -44.43 -6.57
CA ASP A 554 19.32 -43.64 -7.23
C ASP A 554 18.82 -42.29 -7.80
N ALA A 555 17.87 -41.68 -7.09
CA ALA A 555 17.23 -40.43 -7.49
C ALA A 555 18.06 -39.21 -7.01
N ARG A 556 17.91 -38.09 -7.71
CA ARG A 556 18.57 -36.82 -7.35
C ARG A 556 17.60 -35.88 -6.66
N VAL A 557 18.02 -35.32 -5.54
CA VAL A 557 17.24 -34.34 -4.76
C VAL A 557 17.19 -33.00 -5.48
N ILE A 558 16.00 -32.37 -5.50
CA ILE A 558 15.79 -31.02 -6.02
C ILE A 558 16.25 -30.02 -4.95
N GLU A 559 17.19 -29.13 -5.28
CA GLU A 559 17.76 -28.18 -4.32
C GLU A 559 16.71 -27.30 -3.63
N ALA A 560 15.83 -26.64 -4.39
CA ALA A 560 14.82 -25.75 -3.80
C ALA A 560 13.80 -26.49 -2.91
N ASP A 561 13.50 -27.75 -3.24
CA ASP A 561 12.64 -28.62 -2.42
C ASP A 561 13.35 -29.05 -1.12
N LEU A 562 14.66 -29.32 -1.18
CA LEU A 562 15.48 -29.55 0.01
C LEU A 562 15.56 -28.29 0.88
N TYR A 563 15.82 -27.12 0.30
CA TYR A 563 15.91 -25.86 1.04
C TYR A 563 14.63 -25.61 1.84
N LEU A 564 13.46 -25.70 1.20
CA LEU A 564 12.17 -25.55 1.87
C LEU A 564 11.91 -26.65 2.91
N ALA A 565 12.37 -27.89 2.66
CA ALA A 565 12.27 -28.95 3.66
C ALA A 565 13.07 -28.63 4.93
N LEU A 566 14.27 -28.05 4.78
CA LEU A 566 15.12 -27.64 5.90
C LEU A 566 14.45 -26.56 6.74
N THR A 567 13.90 -25.50 6.13
CA THR A 567 13.24 -24.41 6.86
C THR A 567 11.94 -24.86 7.57
N ARG A 568 11.32 -25.95 7.11
CA ARG A 568 10.13 -26.56 7.72
C ARG A 568 10.43 -27.63 8.77
N CYS A 569 11.66 -28.14 8.83
CA CYS A 569 12.02 -29.12 9.85
C CYS A 569 12.00 -28.49 11.24
N ASP A 570 11.42 -29.20 12.20
CA ASP A 570 11.44 -28.78 13.60
C ASP A 570 12.78 -29.20 14.24
N PRO A 571 13.71 -28.25 14.53
CA PRO A 571 15.01 -28.61 15.09
C PRO A 571 14.91 -29.22 16.48
N ALA A 572 13.82 -28.98 17.22
CA ALA A 572 13.61 -29.57 18.54
C ALA A 572 13.39 -31.09 18.50
N LEU A 573 13.07 -31.65 17.33
CA LEU A 573 12.90 -33.09 17.10
C LEU A 573 14.16 -33.78 16.54
N ALA A 574 15.25 -33.05 16.29
CA ALA A 574 16.49 -33.58 15.74
C ALA A 574 17.35 -34.31 16.79
N THR A 575 17.01 -35.56 17.10
CA THR A 575 17.80 -36.37 18.05
C THR A 575 19.18 -36.74 17.47
N PRO A 576 20.18 -37.09 18.30
CA PRO A 576 21.49 -37.54 17.83
C PRO A 576 21.41 -38.71 16.82
N GLU A 577 20.45 -39.61 16.99
CA GLU A 577 20.20 -40.73 16.07
C GLU A 577 19.71 -40.26 14.71
N VAL A 578 18.82 -39.26 14.68
CA VAL A 578 18.33 -38.66 13.43
C VAL A 578 19.45 -37.93 12.70
N LEU A 579 20.24 -37.13 13.43
CA LEU A 579 21.39 -36.42 12.86
C LEU A 579 22.43 -37.40 12.26
N ALA A 580 22.73 -38.49 12.98
CA ALA A 580 23.62 -39.54 12.48
C ALA A 580 23.05 -40.25 11.25
N ALA A 581 21.73 -40.49 11.21
CA ALA A 581 21.07 -41.09 10.06
C ALA A 581 21.09 -40.18 8.82
N LEU A 582 20.87 -38.87 9.00
CA LEU A 582 20.99 -37.87 7.91
C LEU A 582 22.43 -37.81 7.40
N ALA A 583 23.41 -37.71 8.28
CA ALA A 583 24.83 -37.61 7.90
C ALA A 583 25.34 -38.83 7.10
N ALA A 584 24.69 -39.98 7.20
CA ALA A 584 25.03 -41.20 6.46
C ALA A 584 24.38 -41.29 5.05
N LEU A 585 23.53 -40.33 4.66
CA LEU A 585 22.77 -40.36 3.40
C LEU A 585 23.35 -39.40 2.35
N ASP A 586 24.33 -39.88 1.57
CA ASP A 586 24.99 -39.14 0.50
C ASP A 586 24.16 -39.06 -0.80
N VAL A 587 22.93 -38.54 -0.70
CA VAL A 587 22.03 -38.40 -1.86
C VAL A 587 22.43 -37.18 -2.70
N PRO A 588 22.71 -37.31 -4.01
CA PRO A 588 23.12 -36.20 -4.86
C PRO A 588 22.03 -35.13 -5.01
N VAL A 589 22.41 -33.86 -4.98
CA VAL A 589 21.52 -32.70 -5.17
C VAL A 589 21.71 -32.09 -6.56
N VAL A 590 20.62 -31.62 -7.16
CA VAL A 590 20.60 -30.89 -8.43
C VAL A 590 20.07 -29.47 -8.23
N LEU A 591 20.77 -28.50 -8.79
CA LEU A 591 20.33 -27.10 -8.80
C LEU A 591 19.20 -26.90 -9.81
N GLN A 592 18.42 -25.82 -9.68
CA GLN A 592 17.37 -25.49 -10.64
C GLN A 592 17.89 -25.25 -12.08
N SER A 593 19.19 -24.93 -12.22
CA SER A 593 19.90 -24.86 -13.49
C SER A 593 20.15 -26.22 -14.16
N GLY A 594 19.88 -27.32 -13.45
CA GLY A 594 20.20 -28.69 -13.86
C GLY A 594 21.62 -29.14 -13.52
N ALA A 595 22.48 -28.23 -13.03
CA ALA A 595 23.84 -28.58 -12.61
C ALA A 595 23.85 -29.39 -11.30
N PRO A 596 24.80 -30.32 -11.10
CA PRO A 596 24.98 -30.97 -9.81
C PRO A 596 25.45 -29.94 -8.77
N ALA A 597 24.92 -30.03 -7.55
CA ALA A 597 25.40 -29.24 -6.43
C ALA A 597 26.76 -29.77 -5.92
N SER A 598 27.51 -28.93 -5.20
CA SER A 598 28.79 -29.30 -4.57
C SER A 598 28.63 -30.11 -3.27
N PHE A 599 27.41 -30.40 -2.85
CA PHE A 599 27.06 -31.06 -1.59
C PHE A 599 25.98 -32.13 -1.79
N THR A 600 25.81 -32.99 -0.78
CA THR A 600 24.80 -34.05 -0.71
C THR A 600 23.73 -33.72 0.33
N ALA A 601 22.51 -34.23 0.14
CA ALA A 601 21.33 -33.81 0.89
C ALA A 601 21.38 -34.20 2.38
N GLY A 602 21.85 -35.40 2.72
CA GLY A 602 21.89 -35.89 4.09
C GLY A 602 22.85 -35.11 5.00
N PRO A 603 24.16 -35.03 4.66
CA PRO A 603 25.13 -34.25 5.43
C PRO A 603 24.75 -32.77 5.61
N VAL A 604 24.23 -32.11 4.55
CA VAL A 604 23.82 -30.70 4.67
C VAL A 604 22.59 -30.53 5.55
N ALA A 605 21.63 -31.48 5.52
CA ALA A 605 20.48 -31.47 6.41
C ALA A 605 20.88 -31.65 7.87
N ALA A 606 21.81 -32.57 8.15
CA ALA A 606 22.36 -32.76 9.49
C ALA A 606 23.06 -31.48 9.99
N GLN A 607 23.84 -30.82 9.13
CA GLN A 607 24.50 -29.56 9.46
C GLN A 607 23.48 -28.45 9.75
N TYR A 608 22.45 -28.29 8.90
CA TYR A 608 21.40 -27.29 9.09
C TYR A 608 20.65 -27.47 10.41
N LEU A 609 20.28 -28.71 10.78
CA LEU A 609 19.57 -28.94 12.05
C LEU A 609 20.41 -28.61 13.30
N THR A 610 21.72 -28.49 13.16
CA THR A 610 22.64 -28.02 14.22
C THR A 610 23.02 -26.54 14.12
N ASP A 611 22.73 -25.91 12.98
CA ASP A 611 23.00 -24.51 12.65
C ASP A 611 21.83 -23.95 11.81
N PRO A 612 20.60 -23.89 12.36
CA PRO A 612 19.41 -23.49 11.61
C PRO A 612 19.31 -21.97 11.51
N ILE A 613 18.45 -21.47 10.60
CA ILE A 613 18.07 -20.06 10.61
C ILE A 613 17.27 -19.80 11.90
N VAL A 614 17.67 -18.76 12.63
CA VAL A 614 17.00 -18.33 13.86
C VAL A 614 16.03 -17.21 13.53
N GLU A 615 14.83 -17.27 14.13
CA GLU A 615 13.83 -16.21 14.02
C GLU A 615 14.44 -14.86 14.45
N PRO A 616 14.46 -13.84 13.55
CA PRO A 616 14.97 -12.53 13.90
C PRO A 616 14.00 -11.83 14.88
N PRO A 617 14.52 -11.06 15.86
CA PRO A 617 13.67 -10.27 16.73
C PRO A 617 12.96 -9.16 15.95
N LEU A 618 11.81 -8.71 16.45
CA LEU A 618 11.18 -7.50 15.93
C LEU A 618 11.96 -6.26 16.38
N GLN A 619 12.14 -5.33 15.43
CA GLN A 619 12.65 -3.99 15.64
C GLN A 619 11.64 -2.95 15.14
N VAL A 620 11.84 -1.70 15.54
CA VAL A 620 11.04 -0.59 15.03
C VAL A 620 11.80 0.03 13.87
N SER A 621 11.15 0.17 12.72
CA SER A 621 11.75 0.80 11.55
C SER A 621 12.10 2.26 11.78
N ASP A 622 13.23 2.67 11.23
CA ASP A 622 13.63 4.07 11.14
C ASP A 622 12.65 4.81 10.22
N GLY A 623 12.25 6.03 10.62
CA GLY A 623 11.23 6.79 9.90
C GLY A 623 9.80 6.42 10.27
N TRP A 624 9.29 5.27 9.81
CA TRP A 624 7.84 5.01 9.82
C TRP A 624 7.29 4.44 11.14
N ARG A 625 8.15 4.01 12.07
CA ARG A 625 7.77 3.48 13.39
C ARG A 625 6.82 2.26 13.31
N TYR A 626 6.97 1.43 12.27
CA TYR A 626 6.33 0.12 12.21
C TYR A 626 7.25 -0.94 12.83
N TRP A 627 6.67 -2.02 13.31
CA TRP A 627 7.40 -3.20 13.73
C TRP A 627 7.76 -4.03 12.50
N GLU A 628 9.03 -4.39 12.39
CA GLU A 628 9.54 -5.24 11.32
C GLU A 628 10.51 -6.28 11.91
N PRO A 629 10.72 -7.43 11.25
CA PRO A 629 11.78 -8.33 11.62
C PRO A 629 13.13 -7.64 11.39
N ALA A 630 14.08 -7.81 12.31
CA ALA A 630 15.46 -7.43 12.06
C ALA A 630 16.02 -8.20 10.83
N PRO A 631 17.06 -7.68 10.16
CA PRO A 631 17.65 -8.35 9.01
C PRO A 631 17.99 -9.82 9.27
N LEU A 632 17.55 -10.71 8.37
CA LEU A 632 17.82 -12.14 8.45
C LEU A 632 19.33 -12.42 8.38
N VAL A 633 19.81 -13.27 9.28
CA VAL A 633 21.19 -13.75 9.27
C VAL A 633 21.20 -15.20 8.80
N LEU A 634 21.78 -15.46 7.63
CA LEU A 634 21.88 -16.82 7.09
C LEU A 634 23.01 -17.61 7.78
N PRO A 635 22.74 -18.85 8.24
CA PRO A 635 23.74 -19.71 8.85
C PRO A 635 24.74 -20.25 7.81
N GLY A 636 25.90 -20.68 8.30
CA GLY A 636 26.95 -21.25 7.45
C GLY A 636 26.52 -22.56 6.77
N SER A 637 25.59 -23.29 7.39
CA SER A 637 24.96 -24.50 6.84
C SER A 637 24.27 -24.28 5.48
N LEU A 638 23.86 -23.06 5.15
CA LEU A 638 23.19 -22.72 3.89
C LEU A 638 24.10 -22.06 2.85
N ALA A 639 25.39 -21.84 3.16
CA ALA A 639 26.31 -21.11 2.29
C ALA A 639 26.51 -21.72 0.90
N ALA A 640 26.25 -23.02 0.74
CA ALA A 640 26.39 -23.73 -0.53
C ALA A 640 25.12 -23.66 -1.42
N PHE A 641 23.99 -23.19 -0.87
CA PHE A 641 22.74 -23.02 -1.62
C PHE A 641 22.74 -21.69 -2.39
N PRO A 642 21.94 -21.57 -3.47
CA PRO A 642 21.54 -20.27 -4.00
C PRO A 642 20.96 -19.39 -2.88
N PRO A 643 21.14 -18.05 -2.93
CA PRO A 643 20.65 -17.14 -1.90
C PRO A 643 19.13 -16.98 -2.00
N ARG A 644 18.38 -17.98 -1.52
CA ARG A 644 16.91 -18.03 -1.56
C ARG A 644 16.25 -17.00 -0.63
N LEU A 645 16.98 -16.48 0.33
CA LEU A 645 16.53 -15.52 1.34
C LEU A 645 17.61 -14.46 1.55
N GLY A 646 17.22 -13.25 1.95
CA GLY A 646 18.15 -12.19 2.36
C GLY A 646 18.82 -11.46 1.19
N GLY A 647 18.16 -11.36 0.03
CA GLY A 647 18.64 -10.59 -1.12
C GLY A 647 18.49 -9.07 -0.99
N ASP A 648 19.18 -8.33 -1.86
CA ASP A 648 19.21 -6.84 -1.90
C ASP A 648 17.87 -6.20 -2.34
N ASP A 649 16.88 -7.01 -2.75
CA ASP A 649 15.67 -6.54 -3.44
C ASP A 649 14.53 -6.16 -2.48
N GLY A 650 14.70 -6.35 -1.16
CA GLY A 650 13.74 -5.91 -0.14
C GLY A 650 12.39 -6.63 -0.13
N THR A 651 12.24 -7.70 -0.93
CA THR A 651 10.99 -8.47 -1.09
C THR A 651 10.91 -9.74 -0.23
N ASP A 652 12.01 -10.13 0.44
CA ASP A 652 12.05 -11.37 1.22
C ASP A 652 11.54 -11.14 2.65
N SER A 653 10.22 -11.16 2.83
CA SER A 653 9.61 -11.20 4.16
C SER A 653 9.47 -12.65 4.64
N PRO A 654 9.90 -13.00 5.88
CA PRO A 654 9.63 -14.31 6.44
C PRO A 654 8.13 -14.61 6.43
N ASP A 655 7.74 -15.81 6.02
CA ASP A 655 6.34 -16.24 5.97
C ASP A 655 6.12 -17.58 6.70
N LEU A 656 4.86 -17.84 7.07
CA LEU A 656 4.47 -19.02 7.84
C LEU A 656 4.62 -20.34 7.06
N ALA A 657 4.49 -20.31 5.73
CA ALA A 657 4.63 -21.50 4.91
C ALA A 657 6.09 -21.90 4.69
N THR A 658 7.02 -20.94 4.77
CA THR A 658 8.47 -21.20 4.79
C THR A 658 8.97 -21.59 6.19
N PHE A 659 8.50 -20.90 7.24
CA PHE A 659 8.93 -21.08 8.64
C PHE A 659 7.76 -21.39 9.60
N PRO A 660 7.17 -22.59 9.57
CA PRO A 660 5.98 -22.93 10.36
C PRO A 660 6.20 -22.96 11.88
N THR A 661 7.46 -23.04 12.33
CA THR A 661 7.83 -23.03 13.76
C THR A 661 7.99 -21.62 14.34
N TRP A 662 8.14 -20.60 13.50
CA TRP A 662 8.40 -19.23 13.93
C TRP A 662 7.14 -18.52 14.43
N GLY A 663 7.33 -17.44 15.19
CA GLY A 663 6.30 -16.60 15.78
C GLY A 663 6.06 -15.30 14.98
N ASP A 664 6.11 -14.17 15.70
CA ASP A 664 5.64 -12.86 15.23
C ASP A 664 6.33 -12.38 13.94
N SER A 665 7.58 -12.78 13.68
CA SER A 665 8.32 -12.34 12.49
C SER A 665 7.67 -12.77 11.17
N THR A 666 6.95 -13.90 11.15
CA THR A 666 6.32 -14.51 9.96
C THR A 666 5.11 -13.75 9.42
N MET A 667 4.61 -12.77 10.18
CA MET A 667 3.46 -11.97 9.80
C MET A 667 3.69 -10.49 10.04
N ALA A 668 4.91 -10.04 10.30
CA ALA A 668 5.22 -8.64 10.62
C ALA A 668 4.92 -7.66 9.46
N ALA A 669 4.77 -8.16 8.23
CA ALA A 669 4.28 -7.40 7.08
C ALA A 669 2.74 -7.37 6.97
N GLU A 670 2.03 -8.21 7.73
CA GLU A 670 0.60 -8.50 7.60
C GLU A 670 -0.20 -7.94 8.80
N GLY A 671 -0.58 -6.67 8.71
CA GLY A 671 -1.53 -6.03 9.64
C GLY A 671 -3.00 -6.24 9.23
N ALA A 672 -3.92 -5.41 9.72
CA ALA A 672 -5.29 -5.38 9.19
C ALA A 672 -5.30 -5.04 7.68
N SER A 673 -5.43 -6.09 6.86
CA SER A 673 -5.21 -6.06 5.41
C SER A 673 -6.51 -6.25 4.63
N GLU A 674 -6.65 -5.51 3.53
CA GLU A 674 -7.71 -5.70 2.52
C GLU A 674 -7.25 -6.66 1.40
N SER A 675 -6.18 -7.44 1.63
CA SER A 675 -5.76 -8.52 0.73
C SER A 675 -6.81 -9.63 0.70
N ALA A 676 -7.13 -10.13 -0.50
CA ALA A 676 -8.04 -11.25 -0.68
C ALA A 676 -7.47 -12.56 -0.10
N GLY A 677 -6.13 -12.72 -0.07
CA GLY A 677 -5.44 -13.91 0.43
C GLY A 677 -5.37 -14.04 1.96
N ALA A 678 -5.56 -12.92 2.68
CA ALA A 678 -5.34 -12.85 4.13
C ALA A 678 -6.15 -13.89 4.91
N GLY A 679 -7.38 -14.20 4.49
CA GLY A 679 -8.24 -15.19 5.15
C GLY A 679 -7.61 -16.59 5.16
N LEU A 680 -7.05 -17.05 4.03
CA LEU A 680 -6.42 -18.36 3.91
C LEU A 680 -5.12 -18.44 4.71
N VAL A 681 -4.32 -17.37 4.72
CA VAL A 681 -3.11 -17.27 5.56
C VAL A 681 -3.48 -17.39 7.04
N LEU A 682 -4.55 -16.71 7.49
CA LEU A 682 -5.03 -16.81 8.87
C LEU A 682 -5.59 -18.22 9.19
N ARG A 683 -6.24 -18.90 8.24
CA ARG A 683 -6.64 -20.31 8.41
C ARG A 683 -5.43 -21.22 8.60
N GLN A 684 -4.34 -20.98 7.87
CA GLN A 684 -3.10 -21.72 8.05
C GLN A 684 -2.42 -21.38 9.39
N LEU A 685 -2.45 -20.12 9.83
CA LEU A 685 -2.01 -19.69 11.16
C LEU A 685 -2.76 -20.44 12.27
N ALA A 686 -4.06 -20.64 12.11
CA ALA A 686 -4.89 -21.39 13.05
C ALA A 686 -4.59 -22.90 13.08
N ARG A 687 -3.64 -23.40 12.28
CA ARG A 687 -3.18 -24.81 12.31
C ARG A 687 -1.86 -24.99 13.05
N ARG A 688 -1.28 -23.97 13.66
CA ARG A 688 0.03 -24.13 14.34
C ARG A 688 -0.04 -25.11 15.52
N ALA A 689 1.11 -25.72 15.84
CA ALA A 689 1.26 -26.58 17.02
C ALA A 689 1.46 -25.82 18.32
N ALA A 690 2.03 -24.62 18.25
CA ALA A 690 2.28 -23.77 19.42
C ALA A 690 1.19 -22.68 19.53
N PRO A 691 0.83 -22.26 20.76
CA PRO A 691 -0.01 -21.09 20.96
C PRO A 691 0.52 -19.86 20.21
N LEU A 692 -0.39 -18.98 19.81
CA LEU A 692 -0.03 -17.75 19.10
C LEU A 692 0.83 -16.85 19.99
N THR A 693 1.90 -16.32 19.43
CA THR A 693 2.75 -15.30 20.05
C THR A 693 2.00 -13.96 20.15
N PRO A 694 2.46 -13.01 20.98
CA PRO A 694 1.70 -11.80 21.29
C PRO A 694 1.27 -10.97 20.07
N GLY A 695 2.15 -10.80 19.07
CA GLY A 695 1.86 -10.09 17.83
C GLY A 695 0.89 -10.85 16.93
N LEU A 696 1.07 -12.16 16.75
CA LEU A 696 0.16 -13.00 15.97
C LEU A 696 -1.24 -13.04 16.59
N ALA A 697 -1.34 -13.15 17.92
CA ALA A 697 -2.62 -13.18 18.62
C ALA A 697 -3.38 -11.86 18.46
N VAL A 698 -2.72 -10.71 18.64
CA VAL A 698 -3.40 -9.40 18.50
C VAL A 698 -3.79 -9.12 17.06
N ASN A 699 -2.98 -9.52 16.07
CA ASN A 699 -3.26 -9.25 14.66
C ASN A 699 -4.30 -10.20 14.07
N LEU A 700 -4.40 -11.44 14.53
CA LEU A 700 -5.53 -12.33 14.20
C LEU A 700 -6.87 -11.75 14.68
N LEU A 701 -6.92 -11.22 15.91
CA LEU A 701 -8.08 -10.53 16.46
C LEU A 701 -8.33 -9.19 15.76
N GLY A 702 -7.25 -8.49 15.39
CA GLY A 702 -7.31 -7.18 14.75
C GLY A 702 -7.78 -7.22 13.29
N ALA A 703 -7.48 -8.28 12.56
CA ALA A 703 -7.86 -8.46 11.16
C ALA A 703 -9.39 -8.44 10.95
N GLN A 704 -10.17 -8.81 11.97
CA GLN A 704 -11.64 -8.80 11.95
C GLN A 704 -12.25 -7.42 11.66
N ARG A 705 -11.47 -6.34 11.79
CA ARG A 705 -11.92 -4.98 11.51
C ARG A 705 -12.03 -4.66 10.02
N ARG A 706 -11.27 -5.34 9.15
CA ARG A 706 -10.95 -4.82 7.81
C ARG A 706 -10.71 -5.87 6.74
N PHE A 707 -11.43 -6.99 6.76
CA PHE A 707 -11.28 -7.98 5.69
C PHE A 707 -11.78 -7.50 4.34
N HIS A 708 -11.09 -7.94 3.29
CA HIS A 708 -11.65 -8.08 1.96
C HIS A 708 -12.86 -9.04 1.99
N ALA A 709 -13.88 -8.83 1.15
CA ALA A 709 -15.09 -9.65 1.14
C ALA A 709 -14.81 -11.15 0.92
N VAL A 710 -13.82 -11.48 0.07
CA VAL A 710 -13.37 -12.87 -0.18
C VAL A 710 -12.63 -13.47 1.03
N ALA A 711 -11.87 -12.65 1.78
CA ALA A 711 -11.09 -13.11 2.92
C ALA A 711 -11.93 -13.28 4.19
N ALA A 712 -13.05 -12.54 4.32
CA ALA A 712 -13.82 -12.46 5.55
C ALA A 712 -14.31 -13.83 6.08
N PRO A 713 -14.90 -14.73 5.26
CA PRO A 713 -15.38 -16.02 5.76
C PRO A 713 -14.25 -16.87 6.37
N ASP A 714 -13.11 -16.94 5.69
CA ASP A 714 -11.94 -17.69 6.17
C ASP A 714 -11.28 -17.01 7.37
N GLY A 715 -11.17 -15.68 7.35
CA GLY A 715 -10.62 -14.89 8.45
C GLY A 715 -11.45 -14.97 9.74
N THR A 716 -12.78 -14.99 9.64
CA THR A 716 -13.67 -15.23 10.80
C THR A 716 -13.50 -16.66 11.32
N THR A 717 -13.50 -17.64 10.40
CA THR A 717 -13.33 -19.06 10.76
C THR A 717 -11.98 -19.31 11.43
N ALA A 718 -10.92 -18.64 10.99
CA ALA A 718 -9.58 -18.76 11.56
C ALA A 718 -9.53 -18.39 13.05
N VAL A 719 -10.25 -17.34 13.49
CA VAL A 719 -10.29 -16.94 14.90
C VAL A 719 -10.96 -18.02 15.75
N LEU A 720 -12.09 -18.54 15.27
CA LEU A 720 -12.83 -19.59 15.98
C LEU A 720 -12.01 -20.87 16.06
N GLU A 721 -11.41 -21.29 14.95
CA GLU A 721 -10.51 -22.45 14.92
C GLU A 721 -9.31 -22.28 15.85
N ALA A 722 -8.67 -21.09 15.86
CA ALA A 722 -7.55 -20.81 16.76
C ALA A 722 -7.96 -20.86 18.24
N TRP A 723 -9.18 -20.45 18.57
CA TRP A 723 -9.73 -20.61 19.91
C TRP A 723 -9.99 -22.09 20.25
N GLU A 724 -10.73 -22.80 19.41
CA GLU A 724 -11.08 -24.22 19.59
C GLU A 724 -9.85 -25.11 19.72
N ARG A 725 -8.78 -24.79 18.99
CA ARG A 725 -7.49 -25.48 19.02
C ARG A 725 -6.58 -25.05 20.18
N GLY A 726 -7.05 -24.17 21.06
CA GLY A 726 -6.32 -23.69 22.22
C GLY A 726 -5.13 -22.78 21.90
N LEU A 727 -5.04 -22.26 20.67
CA LEU A 727 -3.95 -21.41 20.18
C LEU A 727 -4.10 -19.95 20.62
N LEU A 728 -5.34 -19.45 20.72
CA LEU A 728 -5.65 -18.13 21.29
C LEU A 728 -5.74 -18.23 22.82
N ARG A 729 -4.78 -17.61 23.51
CA ARG A 729 -4.68 -17.62 24.98
C ARG A 729 -5.10 -16.27 25.57
N PRO A 730 -6.01 -16.24 26.57
CA PRO A 730 -6.31 -15.02 27.32
C PRO A 730 -5.06 -14.32 27.85
N GLY A 731 -4.98 -12.99 27.64
CA GLY A 731 -3.90 -12.15 28.14
C GLY A 731 -2.56 -12.24 27.39
N VAL A 732 -2.50 -12.97 26.26
CA VAL A 732 -1.27 -13.06 25.45
C VAL A 732 -1.18 -11.99 24.36
N ALA A 733 -2.31 -11.55 23.80
CA ALA A 733 -2.34 -10.54 22.74
C ALA A 733 -1.76 -9.19 23.21
N GLU A 734 -0.72 -8.69 22.54
CA GLU A 734 -0.04 -7.43 22.91
C GLU A 734 -0.51 -6.28 22.02
N VAL A 735 -1.29 -5.36 22.58
CA VAL A 735 -1.91 -4.22 21.88
C VAL A 735 -0.91 -3.28 21.21
N ARG A 736 0.35 -3.23 21.67
CA ARG A 736 1.42 -2.41 21.06
C ARG A 736 2.01 -3.01 19.79
N LEU A 737 1.66 -4.25 19.46
CA LEU A 737 2.00 -4.92 18.19
C LEU A 737 0.83 -4.90 17.19
N LEU A 738 -0.29 -4.26 17.56
CA LEU A 738 -1.47 -4.18 16.70
C LEU A 738 -1.16 -3.42 15.41
N ASP A 739 -1.54 -4.03 14.29
CA ASP A 739 -1.24 -3.59 12.92
C ASP A 739 0.26 -3.40 12.66
N TRP A 740 1.11 -4.02 13.49
CA TRP A 740 2.56 -3.83 13.49
C TRP A 740 2.96 -2.36 13.58
N THR A 741 2.20 -1.57 14.35
CA THR A 741 2.50 -0.15 14.61
C THR A 741 2.75 0.10 16.08
N GLN A 742 3.61 1.07 16.43
CA GLN A 742 3.88 1.42 17.84
C GLN A 742 2.63 1.91 18.61
N HIS A 743 1.62 2.39 17.92
CA HIS A 743 0.44 3.00 18.52
C HIS A 743 -0.83 2.39 17.93
N PRO A 744 -1.64 1.69 18.73
CA PRO A 744 -2.84 1.03 18.21
C PRO A 744 -3.83 2.07 17.67
N THR A 745 -4.36 1.80 16.48
CA THR A 745 -5.33 2.66 15.80
C THR A 745 -6.67 1.94 15.62
N ASN A 746 -7.69 2.65 15.11
CA ASN A 746 -9.00 2.08 14.78
C ASN A 746 -9.72 1.35 15.93
N LEU A 747 -9.52 1.82 17.17
CA LEU A 747 -10.02 1.15 18.38
C LEU A 747 -11.54 0.96 18.38
N ALA A 748 -12.31 1.88 17.79
CA ALA A 748 -13.77 1.76 17.71
C ALA A 748 -14.22 0.55 16.87
N ALA A 749 -13.50 0.26 15.78
CA ALA A 749 -13.78 -0.93 14.97
C ALA A 749 -13.32 -2.20 15.70
N LEU A 750 -12.19 -2.15 16.42
CA LEU A 750 -11.73 -3.27 17.24
C LEU A 750 -12.73 -3.59 18.36
N ALA A 751 -13.23 -2.58 19.06
CA ALA A 751 -14.19 -2.75 20.14
C ALA A 751 -15.48 -3.44 19.67
N ARG A 752 -15.95 -3.12 18.46
CA ARG A 752 -17.09 -3.82 17.84
C ARG A 752 -16.77 -5.29 17.56
N ALA A 753 -15.64 -5.56 16.89
CA ALA A 753 -15.20 -6.92 16.62
C ALA A 753 -15.01 -7.73 17.91
N CYS A 754 -14.47 -7.13 18.97
CA CYS A 754 -14.38 -7.76 20.28
C CYS A 754 -15.76 -8.10 20.87
N GLY A 755 -16.77 -7.25 20.68
CA GLY A 755 -18.15 -7.54 21.10
C GLY A 755 -18.74 -8.73 20.34
N GLU A 756 -18.53 -8.80 19.02
CA GLU A 756 -18.95 -9.92 18.18
C GLU A 756 -18.24 -11.23 18.58
N LEU A 757 -16.92 -11.19 18.78
CA LEU A 757 -16.14 -12.34 19.25
C LEU A 757 -16.52 -12.78 20.67
N ALA A 758 -16.87 -11.84 21.56
CA ALA A 758 -17.39 -12.17 22.88
C ALA A 758 -18.69 -12.97 22.78
N ALA A 759 -19.59 -12.58 21.86
CA ALA A 759 -20.85 -13.29 21.61
C ALA A 759 -20.62 -14.73 21.10
N GLU A 760 -19.52 -14.98 20.39
CA GLU A 760 -19.09 -16.31 19.95
C GLU A 760 -18.41 -17.14 21.07
N GLY A 761 -18.32 -16.61 22.29
CA GLY A 761 -17.78 -17.29 23.47
C GLY A 761 -16.29 -17.05 23.73
N LEU A 762 -15.69 -16.03 23.10
CA LEU A 762 -14.29 -15.64 23.31
C LEU A 762 -14.15 -14.52 24.35
N LEU A 763 -15.12 -14.34 25.25
CA LEU A 763 -15.11 -13.27 26.25
C LEU A 763 -13.83 -13.28 27.10
N SER A 764 -13.32 -14.46 27.47
CA SER A 764 -12.10 -14.60 28.27
C SER A 764 -10.84 -14.08 27.54
N VAL A 765 -10.84 -14.05 26.20
CA VAL A 765 -9.74 -13.50 25.38
C VAL A 765 -9.88 -11.99 25.21
N VAL A 766 -11.07 -11.51 24.86
CA VAL A 766 -11.27 -10.10 24.49
C VAL A 766 -11.43 -9.17 25.70
N TRP A 767 -11.85 -9.67 26.86
CA TRP A 767 -11.98 -8.88 28.08
C TRP A 767 -10.67 -8.21 28.52
N PRO A 768 -9.56 -8.95 28.75
CA PRO A 768 -8.28 -8.32 29.08
C PRO A 768 -7.76 -7.44 27.93
N LEU A 769 -7.96 -7.84 26.67
CA LEU A 769 -7.56 -7.05 25.50
C LEU A 769 -8.21 -5.65 25.49
N LEU A 770 -9.51 -5.56 25.79
CA LEU A 770 -10.22 -4.28 25.85
C LEU A 770 -9.64 -3.35 26.92
N ASP A 771 -9.29 -3.88 28.10
CA ASP A 771 -8.64 -3.09 29.16
C ASP A 771 -7.22 -2.66 28.76
N ASP A 772 -6.47 -3.54 28.08
CA ASP A 772 -5.14 -3.24 27.58
C ASP A 772 -5.15 -2.12 26.52
N LEU A 773 -6.16 -2.08 25.64
CA LEU A 773 -6.36 -0.98 24.68
C LEU A 773 -6.65 0.35 25.39
N VAL A 774 -7.46 0.32 26.45
CA VAL A 774 -7.71 1.52 27.27
C VAL A 774 -6.42 1.97 27.94
N ARG A 775 -5.60 1.04 28.44
CA ARG A 775 -4.30 1.34 29.05
C ARG A 775 -3.32 1.93 28.05
N ALA A 776 -3.18 1.34 26.87
CA ALA A 776 -2.33 1.88 25.80
C ALA A 776 -2.79 3.28 25.37
N SER A 777 -4.10 3.55 25.34
CA SER A 777 -4.65 4.89 25.07
C SER A 777 -4.28 5.92 26.14
N LEU A 778 -4.10 5.51 27.40
CA LEU A 778 -3.70 6.39 28.50
C LEU A 778 -2.23 6.83 28.42
N GLU A 779 -1.38 6.06 27.75
CA GLU A 779 0.05 6.37 27.57
C GLU A 779 0.28 7.53 26.59
N GLY A 780 -0.70 7.83 25.73
CA GLY A 780 -0.66 8.94 24.78
C GLY A 780 -0.88 10.31 25.43
N SER A 781 -0.36 11.36 24.77
CA SER A 781 -0.65 12.78 25.13
C SER A 781 -2.16 13.09 25.09
N ARG A 782 -2.90 12.34 24.27
CA ARG A 782 -4.36 12.34 24.14
C ARG A 782 -4.86 10.91 24.09
N LEU A 783 -6.08 10.71 24.58
CA LEU A 783 -6.78 9.43 24.42
C LEU A 783 -6.95 9.11 22.94
N ALA A 784 -6.66 7.88 22.56
CA ALA A 784 -6.86 7.36 21.21
C ALA A 784 -8.35 7.42 20.80
N ALA A 785 -8.61 7.71 19.53
CA ALA A 785 -9.96 7.64 18.99
C ALA A 785 -10.49 6.21 19.11
N GLY A 786 -11.71 6.05 19.64
CA GLY A 786 -12.31 4.73 19.93
C GLY A 786 -12.17 4.24 21.37
N THR A 787 -11.46 4.97 22.25
CA THR A 787 -11.30 4.58 23.67
C THR A 787 -12.66 4.51 24.40
N ALA A 788 -13.60 5.39 24.07
CA ALA A 788 -14.93 5.34 24.68
C ALA A 788 -15.67 4.06 24.28
N GLU A 789 -15.60 3.68 23.01
CA GLU A 789 -16.19 2.48 22.46
C GLU A 789 -15.62 1.22 23.10
N CYS A 790 -14.31 1.14 23.36
CA CYS A 790 -13.72 0.01 24.11
C CYS A 790 -14.36 -0.14 25.50
N VAL A 791 -14.48 0.96 26.25
CA VAL A 791 -15.06 0.95 27.60
C VAL A 791 -16.55 0.67 27.58
N GLU A 792 -17.29 1.21 26.61
CA GLU A 792 -18.71 0.94 26.43
C GLU A 792 -18.97 -0.54 26.09
N THR A 793 -18.15 -1.15 25.22
CA THR A 793 -18.20 -2.60 25.00
C THR A 793 -17.94 -3.35 26.30
N MET A 794 -16.95 -2.95 27.10
CA MET A 794 -16.74 -3.58 28.41
C MET A 794 -17.97 -3.46 29.32
N VAL A 795 -18.64 -2.30 29.38
CA VAL A 795 -19.90 -2.12 30.13
C VAL A 795 -20.95 -3.14 29.73
N THR A 796 -21.12 -3.38 28.42
CA THR A 796 -22.12 -4.36 27.93
C THR A 796 -21.79 -5.80 28.34
N LEU A 797 -20.51 -6.12 28.56
CA LEU A 797 -20.04 -7.47 28.88
C LEU A 797 -19.94 -7.75 30.39
N VAL A 798 -20.10 -6.73 31.25
CA VAL A 798 -19.98 -6.87 32.72
C VAL A 798 -20.86 -7.98 33.30
N PRO A 799 -22.16 -8.10 32.95
CA PRO A 799 -23.01 -9.13 33.56
C PRO A 799 -22.46 -10.55 33.38
N GLU A 800 -21.93 -10.85 32.18
CA GLU A 800 -21.31 -12.14 31.86
C GLU A 800 -20.01 -12.38 32.64
N VAL A 801 -19.18 -11.34 32.80
CA VAL A 801 -17.93 -11.42 33.57
C VAL A 801 -18.23 -11.67 35.06
N LEU A 802 -19.18 -10.95 35.65
CA LEU A 802 -19.56 -11.13 37.05
C LEU A 802 -20.16 -12.51 37.30
N ALA A 803 -21.00 -12.99 36.38
CA ALA A 803 -21.54 -14.34 36.45
C ALA A 803 -20.44 -15.40 36.38
N ALA A 804 -19.46 -15.24 35.49
CA ALA A 804 -18.33 -16.16 35.36
C ALA A 804 -17.43 -16.21 36.61
N VAL A 805 -17.16 -15.06 37.23
CA VAL A 805 -16.41 -14.98 38.50
C VAL A 805 -17.21 -15.63 39.64
N THR A 806 -18.51 -15.35 39.71
CA THR A 806 -19.39 -15.93 40.74
C THR A 806 -19.50 -17.45 40.60
N ALA A 807 -19.53 -17.96 39.36
CA ALA A 807 -19.53 -19.39 39.07
C ALA A 807 -18.16 -20.07 39.29
N GLY A 808 -17.09 -19.30 39.53
CA GLY A 808 -15.72 -19.82 39.67
C GLY A 808 -15.04 -20.18 38.35
N SER A 809 -15.65 -19.87 37.20
CA SER A 809 -15.10 -20.10 35.86
C SER A 809 -14.06 -19.05 35.45
N ALA A 810 -14.07 -17.89 36.13
CA ALA A 810 -13.09 -16.82 35.98
C ALA A 810 -12.42 -16.51 37.34
N PRO A 811 -11.11 -16.19 37.37
CA PRO A 811 -10.44 -15.71 38.59
C PRO A 811 -11.07 -14.40 39.11
N SER A 812 -11.05 -14.18 40.43
CA SER A 812 -11.59 -12.94 41.02
C SER A 812 -10.92 -11.66 40.50
N GLY A 813 -9.62 -11.72 40.21
CA GLY A 813 -8.83 -10.62 39.63
C GLY A 813 -9.25 -10.19 38.22
N THR A 814 -10.13 -10.95 37.53
CA THR A 814 -10.69 -10.56 36.22
C THR A 814 -11.46 -9.23 36.30
N THR A 815 -11.97 -8.85 37.46
CA THR A 815 -12.72 -7.60 37.69
C THR A 815 -11.84 -6.39 38.03
N ASP A 816 -10.51 -6.55 38.05
CA ASP A 816 -9.60 -5.48 38.45
C ASP A 816 -9.46 -4.39 37.38
N VAL A 817 -9.48 -4.73 36.08
CA VAL A 817 -9.49 -3.81 34.91
C VAL A 817 -8.71 -2.49 35.12
N PRO A 818 -7.38 -2.57 35.33
CA PRO A 818 -6.57 -1.42 35.74
C PRO A 818 -6.58 -0.25 34.74
N GLY A 819 -6.69 -0.51 33.43
CA GLY A 819 -6.82 0.53 32.41
C GLY A 819 -8.10 1.35 32.57
N ALA A 820 -9.24 0.69 32.70
CA ALA A 820 -10.54 1.33 32.95
C ALA A 820 -10.56 2.11 34.27
N ARG A 821 -10.00 1.56 35.36
CA ARG A 821 -9.91 2.27 36.65
C ARG A 821 -9.03 3.51 36.58
N ALA A 822 -7.88 3.44 35.91
CA ALA A 822 -7.02 4.59 35.69
C ALA A 822 -7.71 5.67 34.85
N LEU A 823 -8.48 5.28 33.82
CA LEU A 823 -9.27 6.21 33.01
C LEU A 823 -10.40 6.87 33.84
N ALA A 824 -11.09 6.12 34.69
CA ALA A 824 -12.17 6.64 35.55
C ALA A 824 -11.66 7.69 36.56
N ALA A 825 -10.42 7.53 37.03
CA ALA A 825 -9.75 8.45 37.96
C ALA A 825 -9.29 9.77 37.31
N ARG A 826 -9.25 9.87 35.97
CA ARG A 826 -8.83 11.11 35.30
C ARG A 826 -9.79 12.26 35.59
N PRO A 827 -9.29 13.49 35.76
CA PRO A 827 -10.14 14.67 35.84
C PRO A 827 -10.81 14.93 34.49
N GLY A 828 -12.05 15.45 34.54
CA GLY A 828 -12.84 15.78 33.35
C GLY A 828 -14.11 14.93 33.18
N SER A 829 -14.83 15.20 32.09
CA SER A 829 -16.14 14.63 31.75
C SER A 829 -16.21 14.17 30.29
N SER A 830 -15.08 13.73 29.72
CA SER A 830 -15.08 13.18 28.36
C SER A 830 -15.93 11.91 28.32
N ARG A 831 -16.48 11.57 27.14
CA ARG A 831 -17.30 10.36 26.94
C ARG A 831 -16.60 9.11 27.50
N ALA A 832 -15.32 8.94 27.20
CA ALA A 832 -14.50 7.82 27.69
C ALA A 832 -14.37 7.80 29.22
N VAL A 833 -14.15 8.95 29.87
CA VAL A 833 -14.05 9.05 31.33
C VAL A 833 -15.40 8.76 32.00
N THR A 834 -16.50 9.27 31.43
CA THR A 834 -17.85 8.99 31.93
C THR A 834 -18.21 7.51 31.80
N ALA A 835 -17.92 6.89 30.66
CA ALA A 835 -18.10 5.46 30.44
C ALA A 835 -17.25 4.63 31.42
N ALA A 836 -16.01 5.04 31.69
CA ALA A 836 -15.13 4.34 32.61
C ALA A 836 -15.63 4.40 34.06
N ARG A 837 -16.17 5.55 34.49
CA ARG A 837 -16.81 5.66 35.81
C ARG A 837 -18.05 4.79 35.92
N ALA A 838 -18.85 4.71 34.85
CA ALA A 838 -20.00 3.81 34.80
C ALA A 838 -19.57 2.34 34.92
N LEU A 839 -18.56 1.92 34.14
CA LEU A 839 -17.98 0.58 34.22
C LEU A 839 -17.47 0.24 35.62
N VAL A 840 -16.65 1.11 36.21
CA VAL A 840 -16.09 0.90 37.55
C VAL A 840 -17.20 0.86 38.62
N GLY A 841 -18.28 1.61 38.45
CA GLY A 841 -19.43 1.58 39.35
C GLY A 841 -20.22 0.26 39.32
N LEU A 842 -20.09 -0.55 38.26
CA LEU A 842 -20.71 -1.87 38.14
C LEU A 842 -19.83 -3.01 38.69
N LEU A 843 -18.53 -2.75 38.92
CA LEU A 843 -17.55 -3.75 39.33
C LEU A 843 -17.29 -3.70 40.84
N PRO A 844 -16.93 -4.82 41.48
CA PRO A 844 -16.49 -4.82 42.88
C PRO A 844 -15.22 -3.98 43.08
N GLU A 845 -14.88 -3.67 44.34
CA GLU A 845 -13.58 -3.06 44.65
C GLU A 845 -12.43 -3.96 44.18
N ALA A 846 -11.36 -3.33 43.66
CA ALA A 846 -10.21 -4.07 43.15
C ALA A 846 -9.57 -4.91 44.26
N THR A 847 -9.16 -6.13 43.90
CA THR A 847 -8.45 -6.99 44.84
C THR A 847 -7.06 -6.38 45.07
N ALA A 848 -6.61 -6.26 46.33
CA ALA A 848 -5.24 -5.82 46.62
C ALA A 848 -4.24 -6.69 45.83
N PRO A 849 -3.13 -6.14 45.29
CA PRO A 849 -2.29 -6.84 44.32
C PRO A 849 -1.82 -8.18 44.88
N GLY A 850 -2.42 -9.26 44.36
CA GLY A 850 -2.02 -10.63 44.64
C GLY A 850 -0.78 -10.99 43.82
N THR A 851 0.18 -11.65 44.47
CA THR A 851 1.43 -12.15 43.88
C THR A 851 1.20 -13.34 42.94
N GLY A 852 0.40 -13.16 41.88
CA GLY A 852 0.38 -14.04 40.72
C GLY A 852 1.45 -13.61 39.70
N PRO A 853 1.95 -14.50 38.83
CA PRO A 853 2.99 -14.16 37.87
C PRO A 853 2.45 -13.14 36.87
N VAL A 854 2.77 -11.87 37.11
CA VAL A 854 2.68 -10.80 36.12
C VAL A 854 3.69 -11.16 35.04
N ALA A 855 3.19 -11.51 33.85
CA ALA A 855 4.03 -11.60 32.66
C ALA A 855 4.81 -10.28 32.54
N PRO A 856 6.13 -10.32 32.26
CA PRO A 856 6.97 -9.14 32.34
C PRO A 856 6.37 -8.06 31.44
N ALA A 857 6.16 -6.87 32.01
CA ALA A 857 5.81 -5.70 31.24
C ALA A 857 6.84 -5.58 30.11
N GLY A 858 6.37 -5.71 28.86
CA GLY A 858 7.16 -5.35 27.69
C GLY A 858 7.75 -3.95 27.91
N PRO A 859 8.94 -3.68 27.37
CA PRO A 859 9.83 -2.62 27.84
C PRO A 859 9.03 -1.34 28.09
N VAL A 860 8.93 -1.00 29.38
CA VAL A 860 8.52 0.34 29.81
C VAL A 860 9.46 1.27 29.08
N ARG A 861 8.90 2.13 28.22
CA ARG A 861 9.65 3.06 27.38
C ARG A 861 10.78 3.68 28.21
N ALA A 862 12.02 3.37 27.85
CA ALA A 862 13.14 4.19 28.26
C ALA A 862 12.78 5.61 27.82
N VAL A 863 12.73 6.55 28.76
CA VAL A 863 12.68 7.97 28.42
C VAL A 863 13.81 8.18 27.41
N THR A 864 13.46 8.52 26.17
CA THR A 864 14.46 8.71 25.11
C THR A 864 15.48 9.71 25.66
N PRO A 865 16.75 9.30 25.86
CA PRO A 865 17.79 10.18 26.36
C PRO A 865 17.79 11.50 25.61
N PHE A 866 18.09 12.61 26.30
CA PHE A 866 18.13 13.93 25.66
C PHE A 866 19.05 13.94 24.44
N ASP A 867 20.19 13.24 24.53
CA ASP A 867 21.20 13.19 23.46
C ASP A 867 20.72 12.41 22.22
N ASP A 868 19.76 11.48 22.37
CA ASP A 868 19.11 10.79 21.25
C ASP A 868 18.05 11.67 20.56
N ILE A 869 17.50 12.65 21.28
CA ILE A 869 16.57 13.65 20.72
C ILE A 869 17.35 14.82 20.10
N TRP A 870 18.47 15.20 20.71
CA TRP A 870 19.27 16.37 20.35
C TRP A 870 20.77 16.04 20.27
N PRO A 871 21.21 15.42 19.15
CA PRO A 871 22.63 15.23 18.85
C PRO A 871 23.38 16.56 18.81
N ALA A 872 24.69 16.53 19.07
CA ALA A 872 25.50 17.75 19.29
C ALA A 872 25.56 18.73 18.09
N ASP A 873 25.35 18.23 16.88
CA ASP A 873 25.39 18.95 15.61
C ASP A 873 23.98 19.21 15.01
N ALA A 874 22.94 18.64 15.61
CA ALA A 874 21.58 18.74 15.10
C ALA A 874 21.06 20.19 15.09
N GLY A 875 20.58 20.64 13.92
CA GLY A 875 19.99 21.97 13.74
C GLY A 875 20.96 23.16 13.76
N THR A 876 22.27 22.89 13.67
CA THR A 876 23.33 23.92 13.69
C THR A 876 23.62 24.57 12.33
N LEU A 877 23.08 24.03 11.23
CA LEU A 877 23.32 24.59 9.91
C LEU A 877 22.88 26.06 9.79
N PRO A 878 23.73 26.92 9.20
CA PRO A 878 23.41 28.34 9.04
C PRO A 878 22.27 28.54 8.04
N ALA A 879 21.56 29.66 8.18
CA ALA A 879 20.59 30.08 7.18
C ALA A 879 21.32 30.59 5.94
N VAL A 880 20.87 30.16 4.75
CA VAL A 880 21.23 30.80 3.49
C VAL A 880 20.14 31.82 3.16
N ASP A 881 20.44 33.09 3.37
CA ASP A 881 19.55 34.20 3.03
C ASP A 881 19.65 34.48 1.52
N ASP A 882 18.53 34.34 0.82
CA ASP A 882 18.42 34.56 -0.61
C ASP A 882 17.87 35.95 -0.96
N GLY A 883 17.54 36.77 0.04
CA GLY A 883 16.92 38.09 -0.14
C GLY A 883 15.54 38.05 -0.76
N ALA A 884 14.95 36.88 -1.01
CA ALA A 884 13.67 36.75 -1.67
C ALA A 884 12.53 37.10 -0.70
N THR A 885 11.50 37.75 -1.23
CA THR A 885 10.24 37.96 -0.50
C THR A 885 9.23 36.90 -0.90
N ILE A 886 8.44 36.41 0.05
CA ILE A 886 7.44 35.38 -0.21
C ILE A 886 6.02 35.85 0.10
N THR A 887 5.05 35.33 -0.65
CA THR A 887 3.63 35.35 -0.28
C THR A 887 3.06 33.94 -0.28
N ALA A 888 2.19 33.62 0.69
CA ALA A 888 1.57 32.30 0.80
C ALA A 888 0.04 32.40 0.82
N GLN A 889 -0.62 31.65 -0.05
CA GLN A 889 -2.09 31.67 -0.19
C GLN A 889 -2.65 30.34 -0.69
N TRP A 890 -3.90 30.04 -0.36
CA TRP A 890 -4.58 28.85 -0.91
C TRP A 890 -4.76 28.99 -2.43
N LEU A 891 -4.43 27.94 -3.18
CA LEU A 891 -4.60 27.95 -4.65
C LEU A 891 -6.08 27.99 -5.05
N ASP A 892 -6.90 27.15 -4.42
CA ASP A 892 -8.36 27.21 -4.49
C ASP A 892 -8.95 26.78 -3.14
N ALA A 893 -9.46 27.74 -2.37
CA ALA A 893 -10.01 27.49 -1.05
C ALA A 893 -11.32 26.67 -1.05
N ALA A 894 -11.95 26.46 -2.21
CA ALA A 894 -13.16 25.64 -2.36
C ALA A 894 -12.85 24.16 -2.66
N THR A 895 -11.63 23.82 -3.06
CA THR A 895 -11.22 22.42 -3.31
C THR A 895 -11.15 21.60 -2.02
N ARG A 896 -11.37 20.28 -2.15
CA ARG A 896 -11.39 19.33 -1.03
C ARG A 896 -9.99 18.93 -0.54
N SER A 897 -8.97 19.05 -1.38
CA SER A 897 -7.56 18.85 -1.02
C SER A 897 -6.81 20.15 -1.26
N LYS A 898 -6.70 20.97 -0.20
CA LYS A 898 -6.15 22.32 -0.33
C LYS A 898 -4.63 22.29 -0.32
N LEU A 899 -4.04 22.86 -1.36
CA LEU A 899 -2.61 23.14 -1.45
C LEU A 899 -2.36 24.64 -1.20
N LEU A 900 -1.38 24.92 -0.36
CA LEU A 900 -0.88 26.26 -0.09
C LEU A 900 0.21 26.58 -1.10
N ALA A 901 -0.03 27.57 -1.95
CA ALA A 901 0.93 28.06 -2.94
C ALA A 901 1.87 29.07 -2.27
N VAL A 902 3.17 28.96 -2.58
CA VAL A 902 4.19 29.93 -2.15
C VAL A 902 4.72 30.65 -3.39
N ASP A 903 4.52 31.95 -3.45
CA ASP A 903 5.05 32.82 -4.49
C ASP A 903 6.36 33.43 -4.00
N ILE A 904 7.44 33.23 -4.75
CA ILE A 904 8.79 33.70 -4.46
C ILE A 904 9.13 34.87 -5.40
N THR A 905 9.44 36.03 -4.84
CA THR A 905 9.88 37.22 -5.60
C THR A 905 11.34 37.50 -5.25
N LEU A 906 12.20 37.46 -6.27
CA LEU A 906 13.64 37.64 -6.16
C LEU A 906 14.02 39.13 -6.04
N PRO A 907 15.18 39.47 -5.45
CA PRO A 907 15.67 40.85 -5.44
C PRO A 907 15.87 41.42 -6.86
N PRO A 908 15.68 42.74 -7.07
CA PRO A 908 15.94 43.37 -8.36
C PRO A 908 17.36 43.11 -8.88
N GLY A 909 17.47 42.65 -10.13
CA GLY A 909 18.76 42.36 -10.76
C GLY A 909 19.31 40.95 -10.49
N SER A 910 18.52 40.07 -9.85
CA SER A 910 18.87 38.66 -9.61
C SER A 910 18.72 37.75 -10.84
N ALA A 911 18.09 38.24 -11.92
CA ALA A 911 18.06 37.52 -13.19
C ALA A 911 19.46 37.55 -13.85
N GLY A 912 20.09 36.38 -13.96
CA GLY A 912 21.45 36.22 -14.52
C GLY A 912 21.62 36.67 -15.98
N PRO A 913 22.88 36.72 -16.50
CA PRO A 913 23.16 37.09 -17.88
C PRO A 913 22.57 36.07 -18.88
N ARG A 914 21.96 36.59 -19.96
CA ARG A 914 21.20 35.80 -20.96
C ARG A 914 22.09 35.14 -22.02
N PRO A 915 21.79 33.91 -22.45
CA PRO A 915 22.15 33.43 -23.79
C PRO A 915 21.43 34.27 -24.87
N ALA A 916 22.10 34.51 -26.00
CA ALA A 916 21.66 35.49 -27.00
C ALA A 916 20.27 35.24 -27.64
N ALA A 917 19.71 34.04 -27.50
CA ALA A 917 18.47 33.59 -28.14
C ALA A 917 17.15 34.03 -27.46
N VAL A 918 17.18 34.54 -26.22
CA VAL A 918 15.96 34.85 -25.45
C VAL A 918 15.98 36.31 -24.97
N ARG A 919 15.96 37.27 -25.90
CA ARG A 919 15.95 38.71 -25.58
C ARG A 919 14.55 39.35 -25.55
N SER A 920 13.48 38.63 -25.89
CA SER A 920 12.14 39.21 -26.13
C SER A 920 11.15 39.14 -24.96
N SER A 921 11.47 38.49 -23.83
CA SER A 921 10.59 38.47 -22.64
C SER A 921 11.17 39.33 -21.51
N PRO A 922 10.38 40.18 -20.81
CA PRO A 922 10.89 40.97 -19.70
C PRO A 922 11.41 40.07 -18.58
N ALA A 923 12.58 40.41 -18.01
CA ALA A 923 13.04 39.79 -16.77
C ALA A 923 12.08 40.23 -15.67
N ALA A 924 11.17 39.36 -15.26
CA ALA A 924 10.29 39.64 -14.13
C ALA A 924 10.99 39.15 -12.87
N ASP A 925 11.23 40.05 -11.92
CA ASP A 925 11.79 39.75 -10.60
C ASP A 925 10.85 38.84 -9.75
N GLY A 926 9.67 38.47 -10.25
CA GLY A 926 8.71 37.58 -9.62
C GLY A 926 7.26 37.92 -10.00
N PRO A 927 6.26 37.21 -9.44
CA PRO A 927 6.40 36.06 -8.53
C PRO A 927 6.60 34.73 -9.28
N TYR A 928 7.52 33.91 -8.78
CA TYR A 928 7.68 32.50 -9.14
C TYR A 928 6.82 31.63 -8.21
N ARG A 929 5.80 30.97 -8.75
CA ARG A 929 4.84 30.21 -7.93
C ARG A 929 5.28 28.78 -7.72
N VAL A 930 5.24 28.33 -6.47
CA VAL A 930 5.57 26.96 -6.08
C VAL A 930 4.35 26.28 -5.49
N VAL A 931 3.94 25.17 -6.10
CA VAL A 931 2.87 24.28 -5.64
C VAL A 931 3.36 22.84 -5.81
N LYS A 932 3.68 22.14 -4.72
CA LYS A 932 4.15 20.75 -4.76
C LYS A 932 3.91 20.00 -3.45
N SER A 933 3.82 18.67 -3.55
CA SER A 933 3.72 17.71 -2.43
C SER A 933 4.86 16.67 -2.43
N SER A 934 5.74 16.69 -3.43
CA SER A 934 6.99 15.93 -3.49
C SER A 934 8.16 16.91 -3.52
N PHE A 935 9.27 16.52 -2.88
CA PHE A 935 10.42 17.40 -2.63
C PHE A 935 11.75 16.82 -3.09
N TYR A 936 11.74 15.86 -4.01
CA TYR A 936 12.98 15.29 -4.54
C TYR A 936 13.94 16.35 -5.09
N ASP A 937 13.42 17.43 -5.70
CA ASP A 937 14.23 18.54 -6.19
C ASP A 937 14.94 19.31 -5.07
N LEU A 938 14.33 19.45 -3.90
CA LEU A 938 14.96 20.06 -2.73
C LEU A 938 15.88 19.07 -1.99
N GLU A 939 15.39 17.86 -1.71
CA GLU A 939 16.06 16.82 -0.93
C GLU A 939 17.31 16.29 -1.65
N ALA A 940 17.17 15.89 -2.91
CA ALA A 940 18.22 15.22 -3.65
C ALA A 940 19.04 16.15 -4.56
N GLU A 941 18.53 17.34 -4.91
CA GLU A 941 19.13 18.24 -5.91
C GLU A 941 19.38 19.67 -5.42
N GLY A 942 18.85 20.08 -4.27
CA GLY A 942 19.07 21.43 -3.71
C GLY A 942 18.51 22.57 -4.57
N GLN A 943 17.47 22.31 -5.36
CA GLN A 943 16.85 23.27 -6.27
C GLN A 943 15.32 23.19 -6.24
N CYS A 944 14.63 24.25 -6.63
CA CYS A 944 13.18 24.34 -6.52
C CYS A 944 12.53 24.55 -7.88
N ALA A 945 11.78 23.56 -8.35
CA ALA A 945 10.88 23.69 -9.49
C ALA A 945 9.78 24.72 -9.19
N ALA A 946 9.53 25.65 -10.11
CA ALA A 946 8.55 26.73 -9.96
C ALA A 946 7.89 27.10 -11.30
N ALA A 947 6.68 27.65 -11.23
CA ALA A 947 6.02 28.30 -12.36
C ALA A 947 6.54 29.74 -12.48
N SER A 948 7.04 30.10 -13.66
CA SER A 948 7.51 31.45 -13.97
C SER A 948 6.39 32.51 -13.89
N PRO A 949 6.72 33.81 -13.73
CA PRO A 949 5.70 34.88 -13.71
C PRO A 949 4.78 34.88 -14.95
N ALA A 950 5.31 34.53 -16.12
CA ALA A 950 4.51 34.40 -17.34
C ALA A 950 3.53 33.21 -17.29
N ALA A 951 3.97 32.08 -16.72
CA ALA A 951 3.14 30.90 -16.50
C ALA A 951 2.01 31.22 -15.50
N VAL A 952 2.34 31.88 -14.38
CA VAL A 952 1.37 32.33 -13.38
C VAL A 952 0.34 33.29 -13.99
N ALA A 953 0.78 34.27 -14.80
CA ALA A 953 -0.11 35.20 -15.50
C ALA A 953 -1.03 34.51 -16.52
N ALA A 954 -0.59 33.40 -17.10
CA ALA A 954 -1.39 32.54 -17.98
C ALA A 954 -2.31 31.56 -17.23
N GLY A 955 -2.33 31.60 -15.89
CA GLY A 955 -3.19 30.75 -15.06
C GLY A 955 -2.67 29.33 -14.87
N THR A 956 -1.43 29.02 -15.23
CA THR A 956 -0.81 27.71 -14.98
C THR A 956 0.04 27.72 -13.71
N THR A 957 -0.01 26.59 -12.99
CA THR A 957 0.82 26.29 -11.82
C THR A 957 1.90 25.25 -12.11
N ALA A 958 1.95 24.73 -13.34
CA ALA A 958 2.93 23.73 -13.75
C ALA A 958 4.34 24.35 -13.72
N PRO A 959 5.32 23.68 -13.10
CA PRO A 959 6.68 24.19 -13.05
C PRO A 959 7.28 24.23 -14.45
N ASN A 960 7.87 25.36 -14.82
CA ASN A 960 8.54 25.56 -16.11
C ASN A 960 9.90 26.26 -15.98
N VAL A 961 10.35 26.49 -14.74
CA VAL A 961 11.68 27.02 -14.40
C VAL A 961 12.18 26.38 -13.10
N TRP A 962 13.48 26.47 -12.87
CA TRP A 962 14.17 25.90 -11.71
C TRP A 962 14.95 27.00 -10.99
N LEU A 963 14.68 27.18 -9.70
CA LEU A 963 15.40 28.11 -8.83
C LEU A 963 16.52 27.35 -8.13
N HIS A 964 17.78 27.78 -8.28
CA HIS A 964 18.91 27.17 -7.57
C HIS A 964 19.77 28.24 -6.92
N TRP A 965 20.45 27.88 -5.83
CA TRP A 965 21.44 28.75 -5.21
C TRP A 965 22.74 28.73 -6.02
N ASP A 966 23.22 29.92 -6.40
CA ASP A 966 24.57 30.11 -6.93
C ASP A 966 25.46 30.63 -5.79
N ALA A 967 26.39 29.80 -5.35
CA ALA A 967 27.29 30.14 -4.24
C ALA A 967 28.35 31.17 -4.63
N ASP A 968 28.75 31.24 -5.91
CA ASP A 968 29.74 32.19 -6.40
C ASP A 968 29.13 33.59 -6.55
N GLU A 969 27.87 33.66 -6.97
CA GLU A 969 27.11 34.90 -7.09
C GLU A 969 26.37 35.30 -5.80
N GLY A 970 26.24 34.39 -4.84
CA GLY A 970 25.56 34.61 -3.56
C GLY A 970 24.09 34.96 -3.70
N ARG A 971 23.39 34.36 -4.68
CA ARG A 971 21.98 34.64 -4.99
C ARG A 971 21.25 33.43 -5.58
N LEU A 972 19.92 33.50 -5.61
CA LEU A 972 19.10 32.58 -6.39
C LEU A 972 19.18 32.91 -7.88
N VAL A 973 19.42 31.90 -8.69
CA VAL A 973 19.45 31.97 -10.16
C VAL A 973 18.31 31.12 -10.73
N VAL A 974 17.75 31.59 -11.85
CA VAL A 974 16.63 30.97 -12.55
C VAL A 974 17.17 30.24 -13.77
N ALA A 975 17.01 28.91 -13.78
CA ALA A 975 17.35 28.07 -14.91
C ALA A 975 16.09 27.65 -15.68
N PRO A 976 16.14 27.60 -17.02
CA PRO A 976 15.04 27.10 -17.83
C PRO A 976 14.92 25.56 -17.79
N GLN A 977 15.96 24.86 -17.34
CA GLN A 977 16.10 23.40 -17.41
C GLN A 977 16.53 22.85 -16.05
N ARG A 978 16.08 21.63 -15.72
CA ARG A 978 16.34 20.97 -14.43
C ARG A 978 17.82 20.70 -14.19
N ASN A 979 18.52 20.20 -15.20
CA ASN A 979 19.96 20.05 -15.17
C ASN A 979 20.60 21.27 -15.83
N TRP A 980 20.68 22.37 -15.07
CA TRP A 980 21.30 23.61 -15.53
C TRP A 980 22.81 23.50 -15.79
N ARG A 981 23.47 22.44 -15.27
CA ARG A 981 24.89 22.15 -15.54
C ARG A 981 25.09 21.50 -16.91
N GLY A 982 24.23 20.54 -17.25
CA GLY A 982 24.26 19.80 -18.52
C GLY A 982 23.41 20.40 -19.63
N GLY A 983 22.55 21.39 -19.32
CA GLY A 983 21.62 21.99 -20.28
C GLY A 983 20.50 21.04 -20.72
N THR A 984 20.05 20.15 -19.83
CA THR A 984 19.01 19.14 -20.12
C THR A 984 17.87 19.19 -19.09
N ASP A 985 16.71 18.62 -19.43
CA ASP A 985 15.57 18.52 -18.50
C ASP A 985 15.64 17.29 -17.57
N GLY A 986 16.74 16.53 -17.64
CA GLY A 986 17.01 15.40 -16.74
C GLY A 986 17.37 15.83 -15.31
N PRO A 987 17.48 14.88 -14.36
CA PRO A 987 17.97 15.15 -13.01
C PRO A 987 19.32 15.87 -13.02
N LEU A 988 19.59 16.70 -12.01
CA LEU A 988 20.84 17.44 -11.91
C LEU A 988 22.03 16.47 -11.85
N GLU A 989 22.95 16.58 -12.81
CA GLU A 989 24.12 15.71 -12.87
C GLU A 989 24.98 15.86 -11.60
N ARG A 990 25.16 14.72 -10.92
CA ARG A 990 26.10 14.57 -9.81
C ARG A 990 27.49 14.38 -10.44
N GLY A 991 28.30 15.44 -10.45
CA GLY A 991 29.64 15.41 -11.04
C GLY A 991 30.51 14.27 -10.50
N THR A 992 31.51 13.84 -11.28
CA THR A 992 32.35 12.64 -11.07
C THR A 992 33.41 12.73 -9.94
N ILE A 993 33.16 13.50 -8.86
CA ILE A 993 34.08 13.63 -7.72
C ILE A 993 33.31 13.47 -6.39
N PRO A 994 33.72 12.59 -5.46
CA PRO A 994 33.03 12.40 -4.17
C PRO A 994 33.60 13.29 -3.04
N PRO A 995 32.78 13.68 -2.02
CA PRO A 995 31.33 13.75 -1.99
C PRO A 995 30.89 15.22 -2.19
N LEU A 996 30.30 15.56 -3.34
CA LEU A 996 29.67 16.86 -3.55
C LEU A 996 28.30 16.86 -2.86
N THR A 997 28.19 17.57 -1.75
CA THR A 997 26.98 17.80 -0.96
C THR A 997 25.88 18.44 -1.80
N THR A 998 24.62 18.03 -1.59
CA THR A 998 23.42 18.72 -2.10
C THR A 998 23.57 20.24 -1.90
N PRO A 999 23.33 21.09 -2.92
CA PRO A 999 23.35 22.53 -2.76
C PRO A 999 22.47 22.97 -1.56
N PRO A 1000 22.89 23.97 -0.78
CA PRO A 1000 22.18 24.32 0.44
C PRO A 1000 20.78 24.88 0.12
N LEU A 1001 19.79 24.52 0.94
CA LEU A 1001 18.45 25.06 0.82
C LEU A 1001 18.39 26.50 1.35
N THR A 1002 17.89 27.41 0.52
CA THR A 1002 17.75 28.81 0.88
C THR A 1002 16.53 29.07 1.75
N THR A 1003 16.46 30.25 2.38
CA THR A 1003 15.35 30.62 3.27
C THR A 1003 13.98 30.53 2.58
N SER A 1004 13.86 30.95 1.31
CA SER A 1004 12.60 30.81 0.57
C SER A 1004 12.27 29.35 0.25
N MET A 1005 13.26 28.50 -0.05
CA MET A 1005 13.06 27.06 -0.23
C MET A 1005 12.59 26.37 1.07
N VAL A 1006 13.20 26.72 2.21
CA VAL A 1006 12.76 26.23 3.52
C VAL A 1006 11.34 26.70 3.83
N ALA A 1007 10.96 27.92 3.42
CA ALA A 1007 9.59 28.38 3.55
C ALA A 1007 8.59 27.55 2.72
N VAL A 1008 8.96 27.10 1.52
CA VAL A 1008 8.14 26.16 0.73
C VAL A 1008 7.94 24.84 1.48
N VAL A 1009 9.02 24.27 2.04
CA VAL A 1009 8.96 23.03 2.83
C VAL A 1009 8.01 23.19 4.02
N LEU A 1010 8.17 24.25 4.81
CA LEU A 1010 7.32 24.51 5.98
C LEU A 1010 5.86 24.80 5.60
N ALA A 1011 5.62 25.59 4.55
CA ALA A 1011 4.28 25.90 4.06
C ALA A 1011 3.48 24.64 3.65
N SER A 1012 4.16 23.60 3.17
CA SER A 1012 3.52 22.33 2.81
C SER A 1012 2.90 21.58 3.99
N LEU A 1013 3.42 21.79 5.21
CA LEU A 1013 2.81 21.25 6.43
C LEU A 1013 1.44 21.86 6.72
N CYS A 1014 1.06 22.94 6.03
CA CYS A 1014 -0.29 23.48 6.11
C CYS A 1014 -1.28 22.75 5.18
N HIS A 1015 -0.85 21.96 4.20
CA HIS A 1015 -1.75 21.25 3.26
C HIS A 1015 -2.74 20.32 3.99
N ASP A 1016 -3.86 19.98 3.34
CA ASP A 1016 -4.82 19.01 3.91
C ASP A 1016 -4.23 17.59 3.97
N ASP A 1017 -3.41 17.21 3.00
CA ASP A 1017 -2.57 16.02 3.01
C ASP A 1017 -1.08 16.42 3.06
N ALA A 1018 -0.59 16.66 4.28
CA ALA A 1018 0.74 17.20 4.49
C ALA A 1018 1.83 16.15 4.18
N PRO A 1019 2.83 16.47 3.35
CA PRO A 1019 3.94 15.58 2.98
C PRO A 1019 4.98 15.44 4.12
N THR A 1020 4.53 14.99 5.29
CA THR A 1020 5.33 14.92 6.53
C THR A 1020 6.58 14.06 6.41
N TYR A 1021 6.55 13.02 5.56
CA TYR A 1021 7.70 12.18 5.24
C TYR A 1021 8.87 13.00 4.70
N TYR A 1022 8.66 13.76 3.62
CA TYR A 1022 9.72 14.53 2.97
C TYR A 1022 10.27 15.64 3.87
N VAL A 1023 9.40 16.31 4.63
CA VAL A 1023 9.84 17.33 5.59
C VAL A 1023 10.75 16.72 6.66
N ARG A 1024 10.42 15.51 7.11
CA ARG A 1024 11.25 14.78 8.06
C ARG A 1024 12.56 14.32 7.41
N SER A 1025 12.53 13.81 6.19
CA SER A 1025 13.74 13.40 5.46
C SER A 1025 14.73 14.56 5.33
N ILE A 1026 14.26 15.74 4.91
CA ILE A 1026 15.07 16.97 4.83
C ILE A 1026 15.70 17.35 6.19
N VAL A 1027 15.02 17.08 7.30
CA VAL A 1027 15.54 17.32 8.66
C VAL A 1027 16.55 16.24 9.08
N ASP A 1028 16.22 14.96 8.86
CA ASP A 1028 17.02 13.81 9.27
C ASP A 1028 18.31 13.67 8.43
N GLU A 1029 18.28 14.05 7.14
CA GLU A 1029 19.46 14.18 6.27
C GLU A 1029 20.31 15.42 6.59
N GLY A 1030 19.84 16.30 7.47
CA GLY A 1030 20.56 17.49 7.87
C GLY A 1030 20.72 18.50 6.73
N LEU A 1031 19.69 18.73 5.91
CA LEU A 1031 19.75 19.72 4.81
C LEU A 1031 19.41 21.14 5.26
N ILE A 1032 18.78 21.30 6.44
CA ILE A 1032 18.34 22.58 6.99
C ILE A 1032 18.68 22.70 8.48
N GLY A 1033 18.84 23.94 8.96
CA GLY A 1033 19.10 24.24 10.36
C GLY A 1033 18.03 25.11 11.00
N SER A 1034 18.08 25.23 12.32
CA SER A 1034 17.11 26.05 13.08
C SER A 1034 17.17 27.54 12.69
N ALA A 1035 18.31 28.01 12.18
CA ALA A 1035 18.46 29.38 11.68
C ALA A 1035 17.59 29.63 10.42
N SER A 1036 17.59 28.72 9.43
CA SER A 1036 16.77 28.88 8.22
C SER A 1036 15.28 28.71 8.53
N VAL A 1037 14.91 27.80 9.43
CA VAL A 1037 13.54 27.64 9.93
C VAL A 1037 13.06 28.92 10.64
N THR A 1038 13.91 29.56 11.44
CA THR A 1038 13.60 30.84 12.09
C THR A 1038 13.29 31.93 11.06
N ALA A 1039 14.13 32.08 10.03
CA ALA A 1039 13.94 33.07 8.99
C ALA A 1039 12.69 32.80 8.14
N ALA A 1040 12.49 31.54 7.74
CA ALA A 1040 11.32 31.10 6.97
C ALA A 1040 10.01 31.30 7.75
N MET A 1041 9.95 30.95 9.04
CA MET A 1041 8.77 31.17 9.87
C MET A 1041 8.41 32.66 9.99
N ARG A 1042 9.40 33.55 10.13
CA ARG A 1042 9.16 35.00 10.16
C ARG A 1042 8.59 35.52 8.85
N ALA A 1043 8.98 34.93 7.72
CA ALA A 1043 8.46 35.28 6.40
C ALA A 1043 7.04 34.72 6.14
N LEU A 1044 6.71 33.54 6.69
CA LEU A 1044 5.43 32.86 6.50
C LEU A 1044 4.30 33.37 7.42
N LEU A 1045 4.59 33.58 8.71
CA LEU A 1045 3.58 33.91 9.73
C LEU A 1045 2.71 35.15 9.45
N PRO A 1046 3.19 36.20 8.77
CA PRO A 1046 2.35 37.34 8.38
C PRO A 1046 1.19 37.01 7.44
N HIS A 1047 1.20 35.86 6.76
CA HIS A 1047 0.18 35.49 5.77
C HIS A 1047 -1.00 34.77 6.44
N PRO A 1048 -2.26 35.19 6.20
CA PRO A 1048 -3.43 34.70 6.93
C PRO A 1048 -3.76 33.22 6.70
N ASP A 1049 -3.35 32.67 5.55
CA ASP A 1049 -3.58 31.26 5.19
C ASP A 1049 -2.57 30.30 5.84
N VAL A 1050 -1.49 30.83 6.42
CA VAL A 1050 -0.48 30.04 7.13
C VAL A 1050 -0.97 29.73 8.55
N SER A 1051 -1.04 28.44 8.88
CA SER A 1051 -1.49 27.96 10.19
C SER A 1051 -0.44 27.07 10.86
N PRO A 1052 0.31 27.60 11.84
CA PRO A 1052 1.28 26.82 12.62
C PRO A 1052 0.66 25.62 13.37
N ALA A 1053 -0.65 25.63 13.64
CA ALA A 1053 -1.33 24.53 14.33
C ALA A 1053 -1.18 23.19 13.60
N ARG A 1054 -1.05 23.21 12.26
CA ARG A 1054 -0.77 22.00 11.45
C ARG A 1054 0.71 21.64 11.49
N MET A 1055 1.61 22.62 11.41
CA MET A 1055 3.07 22.42 11.46
C MET A 1055 3.55 21.76 12.76
N VAL A 1056 3.01 22.19 13.91
CA VAL A 1056 3.43 21.65 15.23
C VAL A 1056 3.02 20.20 15.47
N LYS A 1057 2.19 19.60 14.60
CA LYS A 1057 1.86 18.17 14.66
C LYS A 1057 3.10 17.30 14.45
N THR A 1058 4.00 17.71 13.54
CA THR A 1058 5.26 16.99 13.26
C THR A 1058 6.16 16.92 14.49
N LEU A 1059 6.26 18.02 15.24
CA LEU A 1059 7.02 18.11 16.49
C LEU A 1059 6.50 17.18 17.61
N GLU A 1060 5.18 16.92 17.63
CA GLU A 1060 4.56 16.01 18.61
C GLU A 1060 4.79 14.53 18.24
N LEU A 1061 4.76 14.19 16.95
CA LEU A 1061 4.91 12.82 16.46
C LEU A 1061 6.37 12.36 16.35
N ALA A 1062 7.30 13.28 16.10
CA ALA A 1062 8.72 13.00 15.93
C ALA A 1062 9.60 13.98 16.73
N PRO A 1063 9.81 13.73 18.03
CA PRO A 1063 10.62 14.60 18.88
C PRO A 1063 12.05 14.83 18.37
N THR A 1064 12.63 13.90 17.60
CA THR A 1064 13.96 14.03 16.98
C THR A 1064 14.07 15.18 15.98
N THR A 1065 12.94 15.70 15.47
CA THR A 1065 12.92 16.89 14.60
C THR A 1065 13.04 18.21 15.37
N LEU A 1066 12.93 18.16 16.71
CA LEU A 1066 12.92 19.33 17.58
C LEU A 1066 14.18 20.22 17.48
N PRO A 1067 15.42 19.68 17.35
CA PRO A 1067 16.63 20.50 17.23
C PRO A 1067 16.59 21.50 16.07
N VAL A 1068 15.91 21.12 14.98
CA VAL A 1068 15.73 21.96 13.79
C VAL A 1068 14.44 22.79 13.86
N LEU A 1069 13.33 22.17 14.29
CA LEU A 1069 11.99 22.74 14.15
C LEU A 1069 11.46 23.50 15.39
N TRP A 1070 12.20 23.58 16.49
CA TRP A 1070 11.81 24.41 17.65
C TRP A 1070 11.42 25.87 17.30
N PRO A 1071 11.98 26.55 16.26
CA PRO A 1071 11.58 27.92 15.94
C PRO A 1071 10.12 28.05 15.50
N VAL A 1072 9.50 26.98 15.00
CA VAL A 1072 8.06 26.94 14.68
C VAL A 1072 7.24 27.30 15.91
N LEU A 1073 7.66 26.90 17.13
CA LEU A 1073 6.99 27.23 18.38
C LEU A 1073 7.26 28.68 18.80
N VAL A 1074 8.54 29.06 18.87
CA VAL A 1074 8.98 30.35 19.43
C VAL A 1074 8.57 31.52 18.54
N GLU A 1075 8.73 31.40 17.21
CA GLU A 1075 8.37 32.48 16.29
C GLU A 1075 6.84 32.62 16.15
N SER A 1076 6.09 31.52 16.28
CA SER A 1076 4.62 31.57 16.36
C SER A 1076 4.13 32.34 17.59
N VAL A 1077 4.74 32.10 18.76
CA VAL A 1077 4.44 32.85 20.00
C VAL A 1077 4.81 34.33 19.83
N ARG A 1078 5.99 34.62 19.27
CA ARG A 1078 6.45 35.98 18.99
C ARG A 1078 5.48 36.73 18.09
N HIS A 1079 5.10 36.14 16.95
CA HIS A 1079 4.18 36.76 16.01
C HIS A 1079 2.81 36.98 16.64
N ALA A 1080 2.25 35.96 17.31
CA ALA A 1080 0.94 36.07 17.95
C ALA A 1080 0.90 37.13 19.06
N ALA A 1081 2.03 37.46 19.70
CA ALA A 1081 2.10 38.56 20.66
C ALA A 1081 1.99 39.95 19.98
N GLY A 1082 2.48 40.08 18.74
CA GLY A 1082 2.43 41.32 17.96
C GLY A 1082 1.13 41.56 17.20
N VAL A 1083 0.27 40.55 17.04
CA VAL A 1083 -1.06 40.70 16.39
C VAL A 1083 -1.98 41.56 17.27
N GLU A 1084 -2.60 42.59 16.71
CA GLU A 1084 -3.62 43.40 17.38
C GLU A 1084 -4.97 42.66 17.46
N GLY A 1085 -5.72 42.86 18.55
CA GLY A 1085 -7.06 42.27 18.71
C GLY A 1085 -7.08 40.84 19.29
N ALA A 1086 -8.00 40.00 18.81
CA ALA A 1086 -8.16 38.64 19.33
C ALA A 1086 -6.95 37.75 18.97
N PRO A 1087 -6.47 36.87 19.87
CA PRO A 1087 -5.38 35.95 19.54
C PRO A 1087 -5.76 35.04 18.36
N PRO A 1088 -4.80 34.66 17.48
CA PRO A 1088 -5.06 33.71 16.41
C PRO A 1088 -5.60 32.38 16.95
N ARG A 1089 -6.59 31.79 16.28
CA ARG A 1089 -7.22 30.52 16.73
C ARG A 1089 -6.21 29.38 16.85
N TRP A 1090 -5.20 29.35 15.99
CA TRP A 1090 -4.14 28.32 15.98
C TRP A 1090 -3.20 28.40 17.20
N LEU A 1091 -3.13 29.53 17.91
CA LEU A 1091 -2.18 29.74 19.01
C LEU A 1091 -2.37 28.75 20.16
N ASN A 1092 -3.61 28.38 20.45
CA ASN A 1092 -3.91 27.40 21.50
C ASN A 1092 -3.20 26.06 21.26
N ARG A 1093 -3.15 25.61 20.00
CA ARG A 1093 -2.50 24.36 19.63
C ARG A 1093 -0.97 24.45 19.74
N VAL A 1094 -0.38 25.58 19.36
CA VAL A 1094 1.05 25.84 19.51
C VAL A 1094 1.45 25.79 21.00
N LEU A 1095 0.69 26.45 21.88
CA LEU A 1095 0.94 26.43 23.32
C LEU A 1095 0.79 25.03 23.92
N ASP A 1096 -0.18 24.23 23.46
CA ASP A 1096 -0.34 22.83 23.90
C ASP A 1096 0.88 21.98 23.57
N VAL A 1097 1.39 22.06 22.34
CA VAL A 1097 2.58 21.29 21.94
C VAL A 1097 3.83 21.81 22.67
N ALA A 1098 3.98 23.12 22.81
CA ALA A 1098 5.09 23.71 23.55
C ALA A 1098 5.13 23.26 25.02
N LEU A 1099 3.98 23.14 25.68
CA LEU A 1099 3.88 22.62 27.05
C LEU A 1099 4.31 21.16 27.17
N VAL A 1100 3.91 20.32 26.20
CA VAL A 1100 4.33 18.91 26.14
C VAL A 1100 5.85 18.80 25.98
N LEU A 1101 6.45 19.66 25.17
CA LEU A 1101 7.89 19.66 24.87
C LEU A 1101 8.73 20.51 25.84
N ALA A 1102 8.10 21.17 26.82
CA ALA A 1102 8.76 22.14 27.70
C ALA A 1102 9.97 21.57 28.47
N PRO A 1103 9.96 20.32 28.99
CA PRO A 1103 11.13 19.76 29.66
C PRO A 1103 12.37 19.69 28.73
N THR A 1104 12.19 19.21 27.50
CA THR A 1104 13.27 19.11 26.51
C THR A 1104 13.74 20.48 26.04
N LEU A 1105 12.80 21.41 25.81
CA LEU A 1105 13.12 22.79 25.42
C LEU A 1105 13.90 23.54 26.51
N ARG A 1106 13.56 23.31 27.78
CA ARG A 1106 14.29 23.88 28.93
C ARG A 1106 15.71 23.33 29.02
N GLU A 1107 15.88 22.02 28.88
CA GLU A 1107 17.20 21.38 28.90
C GLU A 1107 18.07 21.88 27.74
N ALA A 1108 17.51 21.98 26.52
CA ALA A 1108 18.22 22.52 25.37
C ALA A 1108 18.64 24.00 25.57
N ALA A 1109 17.78 24.81 26.17
CA ALA A 1109 18.12 26.19 26.54
C ALA A 1109 19.22 26.26 27.61
N ALA A 1110 19.18 25.40 28.63
CA ALA A 1110 20.19 25.33 29.69
C ALA A 1110 21.57 24.92 29.15
N ARG A 1111 21.59 24.05 28.13
CA ARG A 1111 22.81 23.64 27.40
C ARG A 1111 23.29 24.65 26.36
N GLY A 1112 22.56 25.75 26.14
CA GLY A 1112 22.89 26.76 25.12
C GLY A 1112 22.65 26.32 23.68
N LEU A 1113 21.89 25.24 23.47
CA LEU A 1113 21.54 24.69 22.15
C LEU A 1113 20.43 25.51 21.45
N ILE A 1114 19.66 26.27 22.23
CA ILE A 1114 18.74 27.30 21.73
C ILE A 1114 19.38 28.68 21.96
N PRO A 1115 19.46 29.55 20.94
CA PRO A 1115 20.03 30.89 21.10
C PRO A 1115 19.34 31.68 22.23
N ALA A 1116 20.10 32.39 23.06
CA ALA A 1116 19.60 33.06 24.27
C ALA A 1116 18.39 33.99 24.01
N GLY A 1117 18.38 34.69 22.87
CA GLY A 1117 17.26 35.55 22.47
C GLY A 1117 15.96 34.79 22.20
N SER A 1118 16.05 33.55 21.73
CA SER A 1118 14.91 32.66 21.50
C SER A 1118 14.54 31.85 22.74
N ALA A 1119 15.52 31.46 23.55
CA ALA A 1119 15.32 30.80 24.84
C ALA A 1119 14.53 31.68 25.84
N ALA A 1120 14.56 33.01 25.66
CA ALA A 1120 13.74 33.96 26.42
C ALA A 1120 12.25 33.99 26.00
N TRP A 1121 11.85 33.22 24.98
CA TRP A 1121 10.49 33.17 24.41
C TRP A 1121 9.87 34.56 24.15
N PRO A 1122 10.38 35.32 23.17
CA PRO A 1122 9.89 36.67 22.88
C PRO A 1122 8.37 36.69 22.67
N GLY A 1123 7.68 37.60 23.37
CA GLY A 1123 6.23 37.74 23.29
C GLY A 1123 5.43 36.86 24.27
N LEU A 1124 6.02 35.82 24.88
CA LEU A 1124 5.30 34.93 25.81
C LEU A 1124 4.75 35.67 27.03
N ALA A 1125 5.55 36.57 27.63
CA ALA A 1125 5.12 37.40 28.76
C ALA A 1125 3.90 38.27 28.40
N ALA A 1126 3.86 38.85 27.20
CA ALA A 1126 2.73 39.66 26.75
C ALA A 1126 1.42 38.84 26.60
N LEU A 1127 1.53 37.55 26.25
CA LEU A 1127 0.37 36.65 26.14
C LEU A 1127 -0.23 36.30 27.51
N THR A 1128 0.54 36.33 28.60
CA THR A 1128 0.07 36.00 29.96
C THR A 1128 -0.98 36.98 30.50
N THR A 1129 -0.98 38.21 29.98
CA THR A 1129 -1.87 39.32 30.37
C THR A 1129 -2.84 39.74 29.28
N ARG A 1130 -2.90 39.00 28.16
CA ARG A 1130 -3.72 39.35 26.98
C ARG A 1130 -5.22 39.29 27.30
N ARG A 1131 -5.97 40.32 26.90
CA ARG A 1131 -7.43 40.41 27.12
C ARG A 1131 -8.18 39.50 26.13
N GLY A 1132 -9.17 38.73 26.59
CA GLY A 1132 -9.93 37.77 25.79
C GLY A 1132 -10.29 36.50 26.58
N SER A 1133 -10.55 35.38 25.88
CA SER A 1133 -10.78 34.06 26.50
C SER A 1133 -9.61 33.67 27.41
N ALA A 1134 -9.91 33.21 28.64
CA ALA A 1134 -8.92 32.91 29.69
C ALA A 1134 -7.94 31.78 29.34
N THR A 1135 -8.22 31.00 28.29
CA THR A 1135 -7.41 29.82 27.90
C THR A 1135 -5.98 30.18 27.49
N VAL A 1136 -5.80 31.18 26.61
CA VAL A 1136 -4.47 31.58 26.10
C VAL A 1136 -3.60 32.15 27.23
N PRO A 1137 -4.07 33.12 28.05
CA PRO A 1137 -3.31 33.62 29.19
C PRO A 1137 -2.91 32.54 30.20
N THR A 1138 -3.79 31.57 30.46
CA THR A 1138 -3.52 30.47 31.40
C THR A 1138 -2.43 29.54 30.88
N LYS A 1139 -2.51 29.11 29.61
CA LYS A 1139 -1.49 28.26 29.00
C LYS A 1139 -0.15 28.99 28.83
N ALA A 1140 -0.18 30.29 28.51
CA ALA A 1140 1.03 31.10 28.41
C ALA A 1140 1.75 31.22 29.77
N ARG A 1141 1.02 31.36 30.89
CA ARG A 1141 1.60 31.35 32.24
C ARG A 1141 2.22 29.99 32.57
N ALA A 1142 1.48 28.91 32.35
CA ALA A 1142 2.01 27.55 32.56
C ALA A 1142 3.26 27.28 31.72
N LEU A 1143 3.30 27.75 30.48
CA LEU A 1143 4.47 27.60 29.62
C LEU A 1143 5.63 28.44 30.12
N ALA A 1144 5.40 29.70 30.51
CA ALA A 1144 6.43 30.56 31.09
C ALA A 1144 7.04 29.95 32.35
N GLU A 1145 6.20 29.42 33.24
CA GLU A 1145 6.66 28.67 34.43
C GLU A 1145 7.48 27.43 34.01
N ALA A 1146 7.06 26.73 32.96
CA ALA A 1146 7.77 25.56 32.49
C ALA A 1146 9.10 25.91 31.80
N VAL A 1147 9.23 26.96 30.99
CA VAL A 1147 10.45 27.17 30.17
C VAL A 1147 11.37 28.28 30.68
N LEU A 1148 10.89 29.17 31.56
CA LEU A 1148 11.63 30.33 32.06
C LEU A 1148 11.96 30.26 33.56
N SER A 1149 11.40 29.31 34.33
CA SER A 1149 11.73 29.15 35.75
C SER A 1149 13.06 28.41 35.89
N GLY A 1150 14.14 29.18 35.96
CA GLY A 1150 15.51 28.77 36.25
C GLY A 1150 16.31 29.97 36.71
#